data_AF-H3KGB9-F1
#
_entry.id   AF-H3KGB9-F1
#
_cell.length_a   1.000
_cell.length_b   1.000
_cell.length_c   1.000
_cell.angle_alpha   90.00
_cell.angle_beta   90.00
_cell.angle_gamma   90.00
#
_symmetry.space_group_name_H-M   'P 1'
#
loop_
_entity.id
_entity.type
_entity.pdbx_description
1 polymer ?
#
loop_
_entity_poly.entity_id
_entity_poly.type
_entity_poly.pdbx_seq_one_letter_code
_entity_poly.pdbx_strand_id
1 'polypeptide(L)'
;MHATLKTVTAVLFCSAAAASTAFAADAVPGTGNKNVNPVTQAVYANPDGDQATKGVKTLQDYIVQEKELFEFLFENHPIFKYAERGDIVGVYKVSTRGSEYLGEGNAAGYTKAGGFKKPQASQYRLSAKSILDYPNRFVGPERCGECHAVQYQKWKRSRHAQTIRFPGEHPEVDNDLKKKLYGSDASILPDGITPDVIYATVGTPRTKYGYIDGWLVRGSYHVRDGLLKDGTGKIVAGGNQFSRGWAQWLTPERAKEIAKVVPGFPTEMKDFGGSGSHQWGETSYGASFEKEFLFQPASSYCEVCHAFKFDFKTKDEFFAALGDPKELQKHTISKGIACEECHGAGGHLVGAESNGFQTNCERCHQRSNFIPEDVNTEAGQGKIENGFNAKMKSSCPSCGTEGSQLMMSKHYEKGMRCVTCHDPHEVTSNDWTSYYTKPAIRKTCQDCHKDQADVVAQTNTHSKMDCVDCHMPFTMSCENFTAIQRPDMAGFDAVRRSHIFNIKVDPTAKMLNPAEGQSRASNSKGWRIAKDEEGHGYVDLMWSCARTANAEKGVTDNKGCHSAFLSELEEGLQYTDQKQIYDEVMEWQNPVKDGYKTAVAAQERIAKLLEVTKVPVDAKTEIMMLVDKARDITIEVEKDGSWGVHAPDYLKTRVETANAYLTKAQAILDNGGFPAVEKEEAKK
;
A
#
# COMPACT_ATOMS: atom_id res chain seq x y z
N MET A 1 -58.23 -32.14 -4.48
CA MET A 1 -58.18 -32.83 -5.80
C MET A 1 -57.69 -31.78 -6.80
N HIS A 2 -56.50 -31.77 -7.36
CA HIS A 2 -55.54 -32.79 -7.76
C HIS A 2 -54.10 -32.40 -7.37
N ALA A 3 -53.22 -33.39 -7.37
CA ALA A 3 -51.85 -33.38 -6.89
C ALA A 3 -50.87 -32.52 -7.69
N THR A 4 -49.77 -32.10 -7.05
CA THR A 4 -48.55 -31.66 -7.73
C THR A 4 -47.33 -32.29 -7.08
N LEU A 5 -46.66 -33.19 -7.82
CA LEU A 5 -45.39 -33.80 -7.49
C LEU A 5 -44.36 -33.40 -8.57
N LYS A 6 -43.22 -32.89 -8.11
CA LYS A 6 -41.85 -32.88 -8.67
C LYS A 6 -41.64 -33.03 -10.20
N THR A 7 -40.83 -32.13 -10.77
CA THR A 7 -39.72 -32.55 -11.65
C THR A 7 -38.57 -31.52 -11.64
N VAL A 8 -37.35 -32.04 -11.51
CA VAL A 8 -36.06 -31.38 -11.67
C VAL A 8 -35.77 -31.21 -13.16
N THR A 9 -35.18 -30.08 -13.58
CA THR A 9 -34.45 -30.03 -14.85
C THR A 9 -33.24 -29.11 -14.74
N ALA A 10 -32.07 -29.74 -14.68
CA ALA A 10 -30.79 -29.13 -14.97
C ALA A 10 -30.69 -28.88 -16.48
N VAL A 11 -30.17 -27.72 -16.89
CA VAL A 11 -29.72 -27.51 -18.27
C VAL A 11 -28.30 -26.95 -18.22
N LEU A 12 -27.36 -27.86 -18.50
CA LEU A 12 -26.03 -27.56 -19.03
C LEU A 12 -26.18 -26.70 -20.29
N PHE A 13 -25.34 -25.66 -20.43
CA PHE A 13 -24.95 -25.19 -21.76
C PHE A 13 -23.43 -25.31 -21.89
N CYS A 14 -23.04 -26.30 -22.70
CA CYS A 14 -21.68 -26.50 -23.19
C CYS A 14 -21.39 -25.57 -24.38
N SER A 15 -20.10 -25.29 -24.49
CA SER A 15 -19.37 -24.49 -25.47
C SER A 15 -19.65 -24.88 -26.93
N ALA A 16 -19.65 -23.87 -27.82
CA ALA A 16 -19.23 -24.04 -29.20
C ALA A 16 -18.57 -22.75 -29.71
N ALA A 17 -17.36 -22.89 -30.22
CA ALA A 17 -16.64 -21.88 -30.97
C ALA A 17 -17.29 -21.69 -32.35
N ALA A 18 -17.52 -20.44 -32.76
CA ALA A 18 -17.78 -20.07 -34.14
C ALA A 18 -17.21 -18.67 -34.40
N ALA A 19 -16.50 -18.55 -35.52
CA ALA A 19 -15.71 -17.40 -35.92
C ALA A 19 -16.57 -16.21 -36.38
N SER A 20 -16.06 -15.01 -36.07
CA SER A 20 -16.12 -13.75 -36.84
C SER A 20 -17.36 -13.46 -37.70
N THR A 21 -18.23 -12.57 -37.24
CA THR A 21 -18.48 -11.21 -37.79
C THR A 21 -19.75 -10.62 -37.15
N ALA A 22 -19.78 -9.28 -37.04
CA ALA A 22 -20.88 -8.43 -36.56
C ALA A 22 -21.03 -8.22 -35.02
N PHE A 23 -20.17 -7.36 -34.46
CA PHE A 23 -20.56 -6.54 -33.30
C PHE A 23 -21.03 -5.17 -33.82
N ALA A 24 -22.34 -5.04 -34.03
CA ALA A 24 -23.02 -3.75 -34.15
C ALA A 24 -24.32 -3.81 -33.34
N ALA A 25 -24.15 -3.86 -32.02
CA ALA A 25 -25.18 -3.55 -31.03
C ALA A 25 -24.46 -2.83 -29.87
N ASP A 26 -24.66 -1.51 -29.80
CA ASP A 26 -24.20 -0.55 -28.79
C ASP A 26 -22.82 -0.81 -28.15
N ALA A 27 -21.75 -0.56 -28.91
CA ALA A 27 -20.41 -0.56 -28.35
C ALA A 27 -20.27 0.53 -27.28
N VAL A 28 -20.02 0.13 -26.02
CA VAL A 28 -19.77 1.06 -24.91
C VAL A 28 -18.65 2.03 -25.30
N PRO A 29 -18.84 3.37 -25.20
CA PRO A 29 -17.82 4.34 -25.58
C PRO A 29 -16.48 4.06 -24.89
N GLY A 30 -15.43 3.94 -25.70
CA GLY A 30 -14.07 3.63 -25.26
C GLY A 30 -13.77 2.15 -25.07
N THR A 31 -14.67 1.22 -25.38
CA THR A 31 -14.36 -0.22 -25.39
C THR A 31 -14.28 -0.71 -26.84
N GLY A 32 -13.07 -0.98 -27.32
CA GLY A 32 -12.83 -1.44 -28.70
C GLY A 32 -13.18 -0.41 -29.78
N ASN A 33 -13.35 0.86 -29.43
CA ASN A 33 -13.66 1.95 -30.36
C ASN A 33 -12.89 3.23 -30.01
N LYS A 34 -12.73 4.13 -30.99
CA LYS A 34 -11.98 5.42 -30.87
C LYS A 34 -12.82 6.50 -30.17
N ASN A 35 -13.40 6.20 -29.00
CA ASN A 35 -14.10 7.17 -28.16
C ASN A 35 -13.50 7.23 -26.77
N VAL A 36 -13.63 8.37 -26.09
CA VAL A 36 -13.36 8.46 -24.64
C VAL A 36 -14.54 7.92 -23.84
N ASN A 37 -14.30 7.54 -22.58
CA ASN A 37 -15.35 7.00 -21.71
C ASN A 37 -16.47 8.01 -21.40
N PRO A 38 -17.68 7.53 -21.03
CA PRO A 38 -18.85 8.40 -20.81
C PRO A 38 -18.64 9.52 -19.79
N VAL A 39 -17.89 9.26 -18.72
CA VAL A 39 -17.57 10.28 -17.69
C VAL A 39 -16.80 11.46 -18.29
N THR A 40 -15.88 11.17 -19.20
CA THR A 40 -15.10 12.20 -19.90
C THR A 40 -15.95 12.94 -20.93
N GLN A 41 -16.78 12.22 -21.69
CA GLN A 41 -17.69 12.83 -22.66
C GLN A 41 -18.63 13.84 -21.99
N ALA A 42 -19.13 13.52 -20.79
CA ALA A 42 -19.97 14.43 -20.02
C ALA A 42 -19.25 15.73 -19.64
N VAL A 43 -17.98 15.66 -19.22
CA VAL A 43 -17.15 16.83 -18.93
C VAL A 43 -16.82 17.62 -20.20
N TYR A 44 -16.56 16.96 -21.33
CA TYR A 44 -16.31 17.65 -22.61
C TYR A 44 -17.54 18.37 -23.14
N ALA A 45 -18.72 17.81 -22.94
CA ALA A 45 -19.98 18.42 -23.35
C ALA A 45 -20.31 19.66 -22.49
N ASN A 46 -20.03 19.60 -21.18
CA ASN A 46 -20.36 20.66 -20.23
C ASN A 46 -19.19 20.93 -19.28
N PRO A 47 -18.10 21.57 -19.74
CA PRO A 47 -16.93 21.83 -18.91
C PRO A 47 -17.24 22.87 -17.83
N ASP A 48 -16.98 22.53 -16.57
CA ASP A 48 -17.17 23.40 -15.40
C ASP A 48 -15.85 23.61 -14.64
N GLY A 49 -14.86 24.09 -15.38
CA GLY A 49 -13.54 24.51 -14.89
C GLY A 49 -13.45 26.02 -14.66
N ASP A 50 -12.37 26.45 -14.03
CA ASP A 50 -12.13 27.85 -13.65
C ASP A 50 -11.04 28.52 -14.50
N GLN A 51 -10.40 27.81 -15.44
CA GLN A 51 -9.29 28.37 -16.20
C GLN A 51 -9.73 29.53 -17.09
N ALA A 52 -10.84 29.39 -17.81
CA ALA A 52 -11.34 30.43 -18.72
C ALA A 52 -11.88 31.67 -17.99
N THR A 53 -12.44 31.48 -16.79
CA THR A 53 -13.14 32.55 -16.05
C THR A 53 -12.25 33.23 -15.00
N LYS A 54 -11.32 32.50 -14.41
CA LYS A 54 -10.45 32.97 -13.31
C LYS A 54 -8.96 32.90 -13.62
N GLY A 55 -8.57 32.29 -14.74
CA GLY A 55 -7.15 32.03 -15.05
C GLY A 55 -6.52 30.97 -14.16
N VAL A 56 -7.32 30.20 -13.41
CA VAL A 56 -6.84 29.17 -12.46
C VAL A 56 -7.29 27.80 -12.94
N LYS A 57 -6.33 26.92 -13.22
CA LYS A 57 -6.63 25.55 -13.64
C LYS A 57 -7.09 24.69 -12.45
N THR A 58 -8.25 24.07 -12.60
CA THR A 58 -8.87 23.19 -11.61
C THR A 58 -9.12 21.79 -12.19
N LEU A 59 -9.75 20.91 -11.40
CA LEU A 59 -9.90 19.48 -11.71
C LEU A 59 -10.46 19.20 -13.11
N GLN A 60 -11.55 19.85 -13.52
CA GLN A 60 -12.15 19.62 -14.84
C GLN A 60 -11.34 20.24 -15.97
N ASP A 61 -10.62 21.34 -15.74
CA ASP A 61 -9.75 21.94 -16.75
C ASP A 61 -8.64 20.94 -17.18
N TYR A 62 -8.10 20.15 -16.24
CA TYR A 62 -7.18 19.07 -16.59
C TYR A 62 -7.86 17.98 -17.42
N ILE A 63 -9.12 17.62 -17.15
CA ILE A 63 -9.82 16.62 -17.96
C ILE A 63 -9.98 17.12 -19.39
N VAL A 64 -10.43 18.38 -19.56
CA VAL A 64 -10.62 19.03 -20.87
C VAL A 64 -9.30 19.14 -21.64
N GLN A 65 -8.20 19.49 -20.98
CA GLN A 65 -6.87 19.62 -21.60
C GLN A 65 -6.42 18.35 -22.32
N GLU A 66 -6.85 17.16 -21.87
CA GLU A 66 -6.43 15.89 -22.45
C GLU A 66 -7.10 15.55 -23.79
N LYS A 67 -8.12 16.33 -24.20
CA LYS A 67 -8.92 16.06 -25.39
C LYS A 67 -8.07 16.00 -26.68
N GLU A 68 -7.24 17.02 -26.90
CA GLU A 68 -6.39 17.13 -28.09
C GLU A 68 -5.38 15.97 -28.18
N LEU A 69 -4.89 15.50 -27.04
CA LEU A 69 -4.01 14.33 -26.99
C LEU A 69 -4.74 13.06 -27.44
N PHE A 70 -5.97 12.82 -26.98
CA PHE A 70 -6.72 11.64 -27.40
C PHE A 70 -7.08 11.66 -28.88
N GLU A 71 -7.48 12.82 -29.41
CA GLU A 71 -7.74 13.01 -30.84
C GLU A 71 -6.50 12.65 -31.66
N PHE A 72 -5.32 13.19 -31.28
CA PHE A 72 -4.06 12.85 -31.91
C PHE A 72 -3.72 11.35 -31.80
N LEU A 73 -3.87 10.75 -30.62
CA LEU A 73 -3.51 9.34 -30.39
C LEU A 73 -4.40 8.38 -31.17
N PHE A 74 -5.71 8.66 -31.30
CA PHE A 74 -6.65 7.84 -32.07
C PHE A 74 -6.32 7.77 -33.56
N GLU A 75 -5.68 8.81 -34.08
CA GLU A 75 -5.24 8.89 -35.48
C GLU A 75 -3.84 8.29 -35.68
N ASN A 76 -2.93 8.45 -34.70
CA ASN A 76 -1.51 8.22 -34.92
C ASN A 76 -0.93 6.99 -34.21
N HIS A 77 -1.53 6.51 -33.13
CA HIS A 77 -0.95 5.41 -32.36
C HIS A 77 -0.99 4.07 -33.13
N PRO A 78 0.11 3.29 -33.19
CA PRO A 78 0.19 2.06 -33.99
C PRO A 78 -0.91 1.05 -33.69
N ILE A 79 -1.35 0.96 -32.44
CA ILE A 79 -2.41 0.04 -31.99
C ILE A 79 -3.69 0.13 -32.81
N PHE A 80 -4.05 1.30 -33.33
CA PHE A 80 -5.27 1.45 -34.13
C PHE A 80 -5.10 0.85 -35.53
N LYS A 81 -3.89 0.81 -36.07
CA LYS A 81 -3.59 0.05 -37.29
C LYS A 81 -3.70 -1.46 -37.05
N TYR A 82 -3.28 -1.96 -35.87
CA TYR A 82 -3.52 -3.35 -35.49
C TYR A 82 -5.02 -3.63 -35.32
N ALA A 83 -5.77 -2.72 -34.70
CA ALA A 83 -7.23 -2.85 -34.54
C ALA A 83 -7.95 -2.92 -35.89
N GLU A 84 -7.58 -2.05 -36.84
CA GLU A 84 -8.14 -2.03 -38.21
C GLU A 84 -7.87 -3.32 -38.98
N ARG A 85 -6.74 -4.00 -38.72
CA ARG A 85 -6.41 -5.32 -39.31
C ARG A 85 -7.02 -6.50 -38.56
N GLY A 86 -7.59 -6.29 -37.37
CA GLY A 86 -8.06 -7.38 -36.51
C GLY A 86 -6.93 -8.14 -35.79
N ASP A 87 -5.75 -7.53 -35.65
CA ASP A 87 -4.54 -8.14 -35.08
C ASP A 87 -4.42 -7.92 -33.56
N ILE A 88 -5.53 -7.74 -32.86
CA ILE A 88 -5.57 -7.58 -31.40
C ILE A 88 -6.19 -8.82 -30.75
N VAL A 89 -5.44 -9.47 -29.86
CA VAL A 89 -5.93 -10.53 -28.97
C VAL A 89 -6.41 -9.89 -27.67
N GLY A 90 -7.72 -9.76 -27.53
CA GLY A 90 -8.41 -9.05 -26.46
C GLY A 90 -9.01 -7.72 -26.93
N VAL A 91 -9.57 -6.95 -26.01
CA VAL A 91 -10.18 -5.64 -26.30
C VAL A 91 -9.50 -4.50 -25.56
N TYR A 92 -9.18 -3.42 -26.25
CA TYR A 92 -8.66 -2.23 -25.58
C TYR A 92 -9.79 -1.43 -24.93
N LYS A 93 -9.49 -0.82 -23.78
CA LYS A 93 -10.38 0.08 -23.03
C LYS A 93 -9.70 1.43 -22.82
N VAL A 94 -10.30 2.49 -23.34
CA VAL A 94 -9.79 3.86 -23.21
C VAL A 94 -9.96 4.34 -21.77
N SER A 95 -8.84 4.65 -21.13
CA SER A 95 -8.80 5.23 -19.79
C SER A 95 -8.22 6.64 -19.86
N THR A 96 -8.99 7.60 -19.36
CA THR A 96 -8.69 9.03 -19.40
C THR A 96 -8.53 9.59 -17.98
N ARG A 97 -8.17 10.87 -17.84
CA ARG A 97 -8.33 11.61 -16.57
C ARG A 97 -9.76 11.59 -16.05
N GLY A 98 -10.77 11.62 -16.92
CA GLY A 98 -12.17 11.55 -16.48
C GLY A 98 -12.47 10.26 -15.71
N SER A 99 -12.06 9.10 -16.23
CA SER A 99 -12.24 7.82 -15.52
C SER A 99 -11.33 7.70 -14.30
N GLU A 100 -10.08 8.14 -14.40
CA GLU A 100 -9.11 8.01 -13.30
C GLU A 100 -9.39 9.02 -12.17
N TYR A 101 -9.63 10.30 -12.46
CA TYR A 101 -9.76 11.33 -11.43
C TYR A 101 -11.17 11.34 -10.82
N LEU A 102 -12.21 11.02 -11.60
CA LEU A 102 -13.61 11.08 -11.16
C LEU A 102 -14.26 9.71 -10.96
N GLY A 103 -13.68 8.64 -11.50
CA GLY A 103 -14.22 7.27 -11.36
C GLY A 103 -13.55 6.47 -10.24
N GLU A 104 -12.23 6.59 -10.10
CA GLU A 104 -11.48 5.80 -9.11
C GLU A 104 -11.70 6.28 -7.67
N GLY A 105 -11.51 5.37 -6.74
CA GLY A 105 -11.71 5.63 -5.31
C GLY A 105 -13.15 5.95 -4.90
N ASN A 106 -14.12 5.54 -5.71
CA ASN A 106 -15.54 5.82 -5.52
C ASN A 106 -15.81 7.33 -5.37
N ALA A 107 -15.13 8.14 -6.19
CA ALA A 107 -15.28 9.60 -6.24
C ALA A 107 -16.74 10.04 -6.46
N ALA A 108 -17.52 9.31 -7.26
CA ALA A 108 -18.96 9.55 -7.43
C ALA A 108 -19.74 9.32 -6.13
N GLY A 109 -19.45 8.25 -5.39
CA GLY A 109 -20.04 7.99 -4.07
C GLY A 109 -19.72 9.09 -3.07
N TYR A 110 -18.46 9.56 -3.04
CA TYR A 110 -18.04 10.69 -2.21
C TYR A 110 -18.76 11.98 -2.59
N THR A 111 -18.82 12.30 -3.89
CA THR A 111 -19.52 13.47 -4.43
C THR A 111 -20.98 13.49 -3.96
N LYS A 112 -21.67 12.35 -4.09
CA LYS A 112 -23.07 12.20 -3.68
C LYS A 112 -23.24 12.32 -2.16
N ALA A 113 -22.43 11.60 -1.39
CA ALA A 113 -22.53 11.59 0.08
C ALA A 113 -22.26 12.97 0.70
N GLY A 114 -21.34 13.75 0.11
CA GLY A 114 -21.04 15.11 0.56
C GLY A 114 -21.99 16.19 0.06
N GLY A 115 -22.99 15.84 -0.77
CA GLY A 115 -23.91 16.82 -1.35
C GLY A 115 -23.25 17.80 -2.31
N PHE A 116 -22.11 17.43 -2.91
CA PHE A 116 -21.36 18.31 -3.80
C PHE A 116 -22.02 18.36 -5.18
N LYS A 117 -22.16 19.58 -5.73
CA LYS A 117 -22.64 19.77 -7.10
C LYS A 117 -21.58 19.46 -8.15
N LYS A 118 -20.31 19.74 -7.83
CA LYS A 118 -19.16 19.44 -8.71
C LYS A 118 -18.58 18.07 -8.39
N PRO A 119 -18.18 17.27 -9.39
CA PRO A 119 -17.45 16.02 -9.16
C PRO A 119 -16.21 16.23 -8.31
N GLN A 120 -15.98 15.32 -7.36
CA GLN A 120 -14.82 15.28 -6.48
C GLN A 120 -13.83 14.22 -6.94
N ALA A 121 -12.53 14.42 -6.68
CA ALA A 121 -11.51 13.39 -6.85
C ALA A 121 -11.06 12.87 -5.48
N SER A 122 -11.07 11.55 -5.29
CA SER A 122 -10.65 10.91 -4.03
C SER A 122 -9.25 10.31 -4.08
N GLN A 123 -8.69 10.08 -5.28
CA GLN A 123 -7.40 9.41 -5.46
C GLN A 123 -6.42 10.21 -6.30
N TYR A 124 -6.63 10.22 -7.61
CA TYR A 124 -5.68 10.76 -8.56
C TYR A 124 -6.06 12.19 -8.92
N ARG A 125 -5.08 13.08 -8.81
CA ARG A 125 -5.18 14.48 -9.20
C ARG A 125 -3.77 15.07 -9.29
N LEU A 126 -3.62 16.12 -10.10
CA LEU A 126 -2.41 16.93 -10.10
C LEU A 126 -2.56 18.14 -9.18
N SER A 127 -1.46 18.49 -8.51
CA SER A 127 -1.34 19.73 -7.74
C SER A 127 -0.62 20.85 -8.51
N ALA A 128 -0.13 20.55 -9.71
CA ALA A 128 0.71 21.43 -10.53
C ALA A 128 0.54 21.09 -12.02
N LYS A 129 1.32 21.77 -12.88
CA LYS A 129 1.32 21.59 -14.33
C LYS A 129 1.45 20.13 -14.77
N SER A 130 0.68 19.79 -15.79
CA SER A 130 0.75 18.50 -16.48
C SER A 130 1.94 18.43 -17.44
N ILE A 131 2.27 17.23 -17.93
CA ILE A 131 3.08 17.03 -19.14
C ILE A 131 2.47 17.68 -20.41
N LEU A 132 1.25 18.20 -20.36
CA LEU A 132 0.58 18.88 -21.47
C LEU A 132 0.64 20.42 -21.37
N ASP A 133 1.39 20.96 -20.42
CA ASP A 133 1.53 22.40 -20.21
C ASP A 133 2.83 22.95 -20.80
N TYR A 134 2.70 23.75 -21.85
CA TYR A 134 3.82 24.37 -22.57
C TYR A 134 3.63 25.89 -22.79
N PRO A 135 4.69 26.69 -22.62
CA PRO A 135 5.93 26.33 -21.95
C PRO A 135 5.71 26.10 -20.45
N ASN A 136 6.56 25.29 -19.83
CA ASN A 136 6.65 25.18 -18.37
C ASN A 136 7.93 25.84 -17.84
N ARG A 137 8.03 25.96 -16.52
CA ARG A 137 9.16 26.58 -15.82
C ARG A 137 10.04 25.56 -15.09
N PHE A 138 9.98 24.29 -15.49
CA PHE A 138 10.91 23.31 -14.95
C PHE A 138 12.32 23.65 -15.42
N VAL A 139 13.28 23.64 -14.50
CA VAL A 139 14.70 23.87 -14.79
C VAL A 139 15.53 22.59 -14.73
N GLY A 140 14.95 21.50 -14.22
CA GLY A 140 15.60 20.22 -14.05
C GLY A 140 16.31 20.10 -12.71
N PRO A 141 16.36 18.89 -12.11
CA PRO A 141 16.91 18.69 -10.78
C PRO A 141 18.41 18.99 -10.70
N GLU A 142 19.15 18.84 -11.80
CA GLU A 142 20.58 19.20 -11.92
C GLU A 142 20.81 20.67 -11.56
N ARG A 143 19.94 21.58 -12.04
CA ARG A 143 20.03 23.02 -11.73
C ARG A 143 19.78 23.30 -10.26
N CYS A 144 18.84 22.59 -9.63
CA CYS A 144 18.66 22.67 -8.18
C CYS A 144 19.93 22.20 -7.44
N GLY A 145 20.58 21.15 -7.96
CA GLY A 145 21.79 20.55 -7.40
C GLY A 145 23.04 21.44 -7.45
N GLU A 146 23.08 22.44 -8.33
CA GLU A 146 24.16 23.44 -8.39
C GLU A 146 24.31 24.21 -7.07
N CYS A 147 23.20 24.53 -6.40
CA CYS A 147 23.18 25.22 -5.10
C CYS A 147 22.89 24.29 -3.92
N HIS A 148 22.10 23.22 -4.12
CA HIS A 148 21.62 22.32 -3.06
C HIS A 148 22.23 20.93 -3.17
N ALA A 149 23.56 20.87 -3.21
CA ALA A 149 24.32 19.64 -3.46
C ALA A 149 23.97 18.49 -2.50
N VAL A 150 23.77 18.78 -1.20
CA VAL A 150 23.47 17.75 -0.20
C VAL A 150 22.15 17.04 -0.48
N GLN A 151 21.09 17.81 -0.73
CA GLN A 151 19.76 17.29 -1.04
C GLN A 151 19.79 16.55 -2.38
N TYR A 152 20.45 17.12 -3.40
CA TYR A 152 20.57 16.50 -4.71
C TYR A 152 21.28 15.13 -4.64
N GLN A 153 22.39 15.01 -3.90
CA GLN A 153 23.12 13.74 -3.79
C GLN A 153 22.33 12.65 -3.04
N LYS A 154 21.54 13.03 -2.03
CA LYS A 154 20.60 12.11 -1.36
C LYS A 154 19.47 11.68 -2.29
N TRP A 155 18.85 12.65 -2.96
CA TRP A 155 17.73 12.40 -3.86
C TRP A 155 18.12 11.54 -5.06
N LYS A 156 19.24 11.85 -5.71
CA LYS A 156 19.69 11.20 -6.96
C LYS A 156 19.88 9.70 -6.80
N ARG A 157 20.35 9.24 -5.63
CA ARG A 157 20.50 7.79 -5.34
C ARG A 157 19.21 7.12 -4.88
N SER A 158 18.10 7.84 -4.80
CA SER A 158 16.83 7.31 -4.29
C SER A 158 15.93 6.77 -5.40
N ARG A 159 14.99 5.88 -5.05
CA ARG A 159 14.01 5.37 -6.02
C ARG A 159 13.03 6.44 -6.53
N HIS A 160 12.91 7.60 -5.86
CA HIS A 160 12.19 8.75 -6.41
C HIS A 160 12.84 9.24 -7.71
N ALA A 161 14.17 9.36 -7.73
CA ALA A 161 14.93 9.73 -8.92
C ALA A 161 14.95 8.60 -9.97
N GLN A 162 15.04 7.34 -9.53
CA GLN A 162 15.26 6.19 -10.41
C GLN A 162 13.97 5.54 -10.96
N THR A 163 12.78 6.07 -10.63
CA THR A 163 11.52 5.41 -11.00
C THR A 163 11.15 5.55 -12.48
N ILE A 164 11.68 6.54 -13.20
CA ILE A 164 11.54 6.72 -14.66
C ILE A 164 12.95 6.71 -15.24
N ARG A 165 13.24 5.73 -16.10
CA ARG A 165 14.57 5.55 -16.69
C ARG A 165 14.48 5.18 -18.16
N PHE A 166 15.33 5.80 -18.95
CA PHE A 166 15.46 5.57 -20.38
C PHE A 166 16.26 4.29 -20.66
N PRO A 167 16.04 3.64 -21.82
CA PRO A 167 16.98 2.65 -22.33
C PRO A 167 18.43 3.11 -22.23
N GLY A 168 19.29 2.29 -21.60
CA GLY A 168 20.70 2.63 -21.33
C GLY A 168 20.96 3.16 -19.91
N GLU A 169 19.93 3.31 -19.08
CA GLU A 169 20.02 3.72 -17.67
C GLU A 169 19.70 2.55 -16.70
N HIS A 170 20.03 1.32 -17.09
CA HIS A 170 19.70 0.08 -16.39
C HIS A 170 20.94 -0.77 -16.08
N PRO A 171 21.89 -0.25 -15.27
CA PRO A 171 23.11 -0.96 -14.94
C PRO A 171 22.86 -2.27 -14.18
N GLU A 172 21.71 -2.42 -13.51
CA GLU A 172 21.32 -3.66 -12.81
C GLU A 172 21.18 -4.89 -13.74
N VAL A 173 21.06 -4.66 -15.05
CA VAL A 173 20.89 -5.69 -16.08
C VAL A 173 21.86 -5.48 -17.24
N ASP A 174 22.98 -4.81 -17.00
CA ASP A 174 23.98 -4.48 -18.02
C ASP A 174 23.38 -3.72 -19.22
N ASN A 175 22.33 -2.93 -18.99
CA ASN A 175 21.53 -2.24 -20.01
C ASN A 175 20.81 -3.13 -21.04
N ASP A 176 20.81 -4.45 -20.85
CA ASP A 176 20.02 -5.36 -21.66
C ASP A 176 18.62 -5.53 -21.04
N LEU A 177 17.66 -4.76 -21.57
CA LEU A 177 16.26 -4.80 -21.12
C LEU A 177 15.52 -6.10 -21.50
N LYS A 178 16.11 -6.94 -22.36
CA LYS A 178 15.60 -8.26 -22.74
C LYS A 178 16.35 -9.39 -22.02
N LYS A 179 17.29 -9.05 -21.12
CA LYS A 179 17.96 -10.01 -20.25
C LYS A 179 16.94 -10.72 -19.37
N LYS A 180 16.98 -12.06 -19.41
CA LYS A 180 16.19 -12.93 -18.53
C LYS A 180 16.65 -12.78 -17.08
N LEU A 181 15.71 -12.68 -16.14
CA LEU A 181 16.00 -12.37 -14.74
C LEU A 181 15.64 -13.50 -13.80
N TYR A 182 16.48 -13.69 -12.79
CA TYR A 182 16.22 -14.55 -11.63
C TYR A 182 15.90 -16.03 -11.97
N GLY A 183 16.36 -16.52 -13.12
CA GLY A 183 16.11 -17.90 -13.55
C GLY A 183 14.75 -18.12 -14.21
N SER A 184 13.96 -17.07 -14.44
CA SER A 184 12.74 -17.12 -15.25
C SER A 184 13.00 -16.72 -16.70
N ASP A 185 12.00 -16.91 -17.57
CA ASP A 185 12.03 -16.43 -18.95
C ASP A 185 11.66 -14.95 -19.09
N ALA A 186 11.19 -14.32 -18.01
CA ALA A 186 10.78 -12.92 -18.03
C ALA A 186 11.97 -11.95 -18.06
N SER A 187 11.80 -10.88 -18.82
CA SER A 187 12.72 -9.73 -18.88
C SER A 187 11.99 -8.44 -18.49
N ILE A 188 12.71 -7.32 -18.38
CA ILE A 188 12.10 -6.02 -18.06
C ILE A 188 11.06 -5.62 -19.12
N LEU A 189 11.40 -5.81 -20.39
CA LEU A 189 10.46 -5.59 -21.50
C LEU A 189 9.81 -6.90 -21.96
N PRO A 190 8.50 -6.90 -22.22
CA PRO A 190 7.81 -8.06 -22.73
C PRO A 190 8.19 -8.37 -24.19
N ASP A 191 7.67 -9.47 -24.72
CA ASP A 191 7.94 -9.88 -26.10
C ASP A 191 7.44 -8.87 -27.12
N GLY A 192 8.24 -8.74 -28.18
CA GLY A 192 8.00 -7.82 -29.29
C GLY A 192 8.06 -6.32 -28.98
N ILE A 193 8.39 -5.95 -27.74
CA ILE A 193 8.70 -4.58 -27.34
C ILE A 193 10.22 -4.40 -27.25
N THR A 194 10.75 -3.47 -28.02
CA THR A 194 12.20 -3.21 -28.11
C THR A 194 12.57 -1.85 -27.50
N PRO A 195 13.81 -1.66 -27.03
CA PRO A 195 14.19 -0.42 -26.35
C PRO A 195 14.07 0.85 -27.21
N ASP A 196 14.16 0.74 -28.53
CA ASP A 196 14.05 1.84 -29.49
C ASP A 196 12.61 2.35 -29.70
N VAL A 197 11.58 1.62 -29.26
CA VAL A 197 10.18 2.05 -29.35
C VAL A 197 9.57 2.47 -28.01
N ILE A 198 10.38 2.52 -26.94
CA ILE A 198 9.91 2.97 -25.64
C ILE A 198 10.50 4.33 -25.29
N TYR A 199 9.66 5.19 -24.73
CA TYR A 199 10.12 6.41 -24.10
C TYR A 199 10.91 6.09 -22.83
N ALA A 200 10.32 5.29 -21.92
CA ALA A 200 10.93 4.96 -20.65
C ALA A 200 10.40 3.66 -20.04
N THR A 201 11.20 3.08 -19.15
CA THR A 201 10.73 2.10 -18.16
C THR A 201 10.19 2.80 -16.93
N VAL A 202 9.25 2.16 -16.23
CA VAL A 202 8.71 2.59 -14.94
C VAL A 202 9.02 1.53 -13.89
N GLY A 203 9.76 1.89 -12.86
CA GLY A 203 10.07 1.02 -11.73
C GLY A 203 11.56 0.77 -11.51
N THR A 204 11.84 -0.19 -10.63
CA THR A 204 13.19 -0.53 -10.16
C THR A 204 13.24 -2.03 -9.85
N PRO A 205 14.43 -2.63 -9.66
CA PRO A 205 14.56 -4.06 -9.39
C PRO A 205 13.91 -4.49 -8.07
N ARG A 206 13.43 -3.53 -7.29
CA ARG A 206 12.80 -3.75 -5.99
C ARG A 206 11.55 -4.62 -6.09
N THR A 207 10.67 -4.40 -7.06
CA THR A 207 9.35 -5.05 -7.08
C THR A 207 8.92 -5.43 -8.49
N LYS A 208 8.92 -4.47 -9.42
CA LYS A 208 8.34 -4.65 -10.74
C LYS A 208 8.86 -3.61 -11.73
N TYR A 209 8.70 -3.90 -13.00
CA TYR A 209 8.83 -2.95 -14.10
C TYR A 209 7.57 -2.93 -14.96
N GLY A 210 7.31 -1.76 -15.55
CA GLY A 210 6.49 -1.59 -16.74
C GLY A 210 7.20 -0.65 -17.71
N TYR A 211 6.53 -0.31 -18.81
CA TYR A 211 7.07 0.59 -19.83
C TYR A 211 6.03 1.60 -20.33
N ILE A 212 6.54 2.68 -20.91
CA ILE A 212 5.78 3.71 -21.63
C ILE A 212 6.35 3.74 -23.05
N ASP A 213 5.50 3.54 -24.06
CA ASP A 213 5.93 3.53 -25.46
C ASP A 213 6.27 4.94 -25.99
N GLY A 214 6.74 5.02 -27.23
CA GLY A 214 7.12 6.28 -27.89
C GLY A 214 5.99 7.28 -28.09
N TRP A 215 4.73 6.87 -27.94
CA TRP A 215 3.56 7.75 -28.00
C TRP A 215 3.09 8.18 -26.60
N LEU A 216 3.92 7.91 -25.59
CA LEU A 216 3.61 8.14 -24.17
C LEU A 216 2.38 7.36 -23.69
N VAL A 217 2.06 6.24 -24.33
CA VAL A 217 0.99 5.34 -23.90
C VAL A 217 1.57 4.24 -23.01
N ARG A 218 0.81 3.90 -21.97
CA ARG A 218 1.15 2.84 -21.03
C ARG A 218 1.24 1.49 -21.75
N GLY A 219 2.35 0.80 -21.54
CA GLY A 219 2.55 -0.58 -21.97
C GLY A 219 1.68 -1.57 -21.20
N SER A 220 0.46 -1.79 -21.67
CA SER A 220 -0.53 -2.73 -21.13
C SER A 220 -0.69 -4.00 -21.97
N TYR A 221 0.26 -4.22 -22.89
CA TYR A 221 0.24 -5.26 -23.91
C TYR A 221 1.66 -5.77 -24.18
N HIS A 222 1.74 -6.85 -24.96
CA HIS A 222 2.97 -7.28 -25.64
C HIS A 222 2.67 -7.55 -27.12
N VAL A 223 3.71 -7.82 -27.92
CA VAL A 223 3.55 -8.23 -29.33
C VAL A 223 4.00 -9.67 -29.49
N ARG A 224 3.07 -10.52 -29.90
CA ARG A 224 3.31 -11.93 -30.21
C ARG A 224 3.66 -12.08 -31.70
N ASP A 225 4.66 -12.91 -31.98
CA ASP A 225 5.11 -13.26 -33.34
C ASP A 225 5.46 -12.03 -34.22
N GLY A 226 6.00 -10.98 -33.62
CA GLY A 226 6.39 -9.75 -34.32
C GLY A 226 6.99 -8.71 -33.40
N LEU A 227 7.24 -7.52 -33.95
CA LEU A 227 7.80 -6.38 -33.23
C LEU A 227 6.90 -5.15 -33.42
N LEU A 228 6.68 -4.39 -32.35
CA LEU A 228 5.90 -3.14 -32.40
C LEU A 228 6.51 -2.14 -33.40
N LYS A 229 7.85 -2.07 -33.44
CA LYS A 229 8.61 -1.15 -34.30
C LYS A 229 8.35 -1.38 -35.80
N ASP A 230 8.10 -2.63 -36.17
CA ASP A 230 7.89 -3.04 -37.56
C ASP A 230 6.40 -3.10 -37.90
N GLY A 231 5.51 -2.90 -36.92
CA GLY A 231 4.06 -3.03 -37.12
C GLY A 231 3.59 -4.45 -37.43
N THR A 232 4.40 -5.46 -37.06
CA THR A 232 4.17 -6.89 -37.35
C THR A 232 3.61 -7.64 -36.13
N GLY A 233 3.17 -8.89 -36.33
CA GLY A 233 2.65 -9.75 -35.27
C GLY A 233 1.26 -9.34 -34.78
N LYS A 234 0.94 -9.71 -33.54
CA LYS A 234 -0.35 -9.39 -32.88
C LYS A 234 -0.14 -8.68 -31.57
N ILE A 235 -0.94 -7.65 -31.32
CA ILE A 235 -1.02 -7.02 -29.99
C ILE A 235 -1.81 -7.96 -29.08
N VAL A 236 -1.23 -8.31 -27.95
CA VAL A 236 -1.88 -9.20 -26.98
C VAL A 236 -2.09 -8.46 -25.67
N ALA A 237 -3.32 -8.51 -25.16
CA ALA A 237 -3.66 -7.94 -23.86
C ALA A 237 -2.87 -8.60 -22.73
N GLY A 238 -2.21 -7.80 -21.89
CA GLY A 238 -1.47 -8.30 -20.73
C GLY A 238 -0.11 -8.91 -21.07
N GLY A 239 0.44 -9.68 -20.14
CA GLY A 239 1.82 -10.16 -20.22
C GLY A 239 2.79 -8.99 -20.41
N ASN A 240 2.70 -8.00 -19.52
CA ASN A 240 3.26 -6.66 -19.75
C ASN A 240 3.99 -6.06 -18.54
N GLN A 241 3.92 -6.70 -17.37
CA GLN A 241 4.53 -6.22 -16.14
C GLN A 241 5.44 -7.29 -15.57
N PHE A 242 6.75 -7.06 -15.67
CA PHE A 242 7.75 -7.87 -14.96
C PHE A 242 7.49 -7.84 -13.46
N SER A 243 7.44 -9.01 -12.82
CA SER A 243 7.27 -9.20 -11.39
C SER A 243 8.49 -9.87 -10.81
N ARG A 244 9.22 -9.17 -9.92
CA ARG A 244 10.35 -9.78 -9.24
C ARG A 244 9.92 -10.92 -8.33
N GLY A 245 8.85 -10.73 -7.55
CA GLY A 245 8.37 -11.74 -6.61
C GLY A 245 8.01 -13.05 -7.33
N TRP A 246 7.39 -12.93 -8.50
CA TRP A 246 7.05 -14.08 -9.32
C TRP A 246 8.24 -14.71 -10.03
N ALA A 247 9.13 -13.89 -10.60
CA ALA A 247 10.32 -14.38 -11.30
C ALA A 247 11.34 -15.04 -10.35
N GLN A 248 11.49 -14.53 -9.13
CA GLN A 248 12.53 -14.96 -8.20
C GLN A 248 12.07 -16.01 -7.18
N TRP A 249 10.89 -15.83 -6.57
CA TRP A 249 10.51 -16.59 -5.37
C TRP A 249 9.37 -17.56 -5.61
N LEU A 250 8.30 -17.10 -6.26
CA LEU A 250 7.15 -17.95 -6.54
C LEU A 250 7.45 -18.79 -7.78
N THR A 251 8.38 -19.75 -7.71
CA THR A 251 8.64 -20.70 -8.82
C THR A 251 7.47 -21.69 -8.97
N PRO A 252 7.39 -22.47 -10.07
CA PRO A 252 6.39 -23.54 -10.20
C PRO A 252 6.43 -24.55 -9.04
N GLU A 253 7.62 -24.87 -8.54
CA GLU A 253 7.82 -25.76 -7.38
C GLU A 253 7.27 -25.12 -6.11
N ARG A 254 7.60 -23.85 -5.87
CA ARG A 254 7.09 -23.10 -4.71
C ARG A 254 5.57 -22.98 -4.75
N ALA A 255 4.99 -22.73 -5.93
CA ALA A 255 3.55 -22.68 -6.09
C ALA A 255 2.87 -24.01 -5.71
N LYS A 256 3.46 -25.15 -6.10
CA LYS A 256 3.00 -26.48 -5.71
C LYS A 256 3.14 -26.73 -4.21
N GLU A 257 4.20 -26.25 -3.57
CA GLU A 257 4.36 -26.33 -2.11
C GLU A 257 3.26 -25.55 -1.39
N ILE A 258 3.00 -24.31 -1.81
CA ILE A 258 1.95 -23.48 -1.24
C ILE A 258 0.57 -24.15 -1.42
N ALA A 259 0.30 -24.72 -2.60
CA ALA A 259 -0.96 -25.38 -2.90
C ALA A 259 -1.26 -26.60 -2.01
N LYS A 260 -0.25 -27.23 -1.38
CA LYS A 260 -0.46 -28.31 -0.40
C LYS A 260 -1.12 -27.81 0.89
N VAL A 261 -0.85 -26.56 1.28
CA VAL A 261 -1.35 -25.94 2.51
C VAL A 261 -2.53 -25.01 2.23
N VAL A 262 -2.54 -24.34 1.07
CA VAL A 262 -3.57 -23.38 0.66
C VAL A 262 -4.31 -23.92 -0.57
N PRO A 263 -5.45 -24.61 -0.39
CA PRO A 263 -6.23 -25.14 -1.49
C PRO A 263 -6.61 -24.06 -2.53
N GLY A 264 -6.50 -24.42 -3.80
CA GLY A 264 -6.81 -23.51 -4.91
C GLY A 264 -5.75 -22.43 -5.16
N PHE A 265 -4.56 -22.54 -4.56
CA PHE A 265 -3.41 -21.73 -4.98
C PHE A 265 -2.99 -22.12 -6.41
N PRO A 266 -2.76 -21.17 -7.33
CA PRO A 266 -2.48 -21.47 -8.73
C PRO A 266 -1.13 -22.17 -8.90
N THR A 267 -1.09 -23.24 -9.69
CA THR A 267 0.15 -24.03 -9.94
C THR A 267 0.52 -24.12 -11.41
N GLU A 268 -0.45 -23.93 -12.30
CA GLU A 268 -0.25 -23.85 -13.74
C GLU A 268 -0.61 -22.45 -14.25
N MET A 269 -0.03 -22.02 -15.37
CA MET A 269 -0.24 -20.67 -15.90
C MET A 269 -1.71 -20.30 -16.09
N LYS A 270 -2.53 -21.27 -16.56
CA LYS A 270 -3.98 -21.08 -16.75
C LYS A 270 -4.72 -20.74 -15.45
N ASP A 271 -4.22 -21.19 -14.29
CA ASP A 271 -4.88 -21.00 -12.99
C ASP A 271 -4.70 -19.56 -12.47
N PHE A 272 -3.70 -18.83 -12.97
CA PHE A 272 -3.51 -17.41 -12.68
C PHE A 272 -4.57 -16.53 -13.38
N GLY A 273 -5.33 -17.10 -14.31
CA GLY A 273 -6.42 -16.44 -15.01
C GLY A 273 -5.98 -15.11 -15.64
N GLY A 274 -6.77 -14.05 -15.42
CA GLY A 274 -6.50 -12.73 -15.98
C GLY A 274 -5.21 -12.09 -15.47
N SER A 275 -4.68 -12.51 -14.31
CA SER A 275 -3.40 -11.99 -13.79
C SER A 275 -2.17 -12.65 -14.44
N GLY A 276 -2.37 -13.76 -15.15
CA GLY A 276 -1.31 -14.55 -15.77
C GLY A 276 -0.66 -13.88 -16.98
N SER A 277 0.14 -14.66 -17.70
CA SER A 277 0.85 -14.29 -18.93
C SER A 277 1.11 -15.54 -19.78
N HIS A 278 1.85 -15.43 -20.88
CA HIS A 278 2.39 -16.57 -21.63
C HIS A 278 3.64 -17.17 -20.97
N GLN A 279 4.25 -16.47 -20.02
CA GLN A 279 5.50 -16.90 -19.36
C GLN A 279 5.55 -16.54 -17.87
N TRP A 280 6.38 -17.28 -17.13
CA TRP A 280 6.53 -17.12 -15.68
C TRP A 280 7.37 -15.90 -15.30
N GLY A 281 6.96 -15.16 -14.27
CA GLY A 281 7.64 -13.94 -13.83
C GLY A 281 7.08 -12.65 -14.43
N GLU A 282 5.99 -12.73 -15.19
CA GLU A 282 5.35 -11.59 -15.82
C GLU A 282 3.84 -11.59 -15.61
N THR A 283 3.32 -10.53 -15.01
CA THR A 283 1.89 -10.35 -14.73
C THR A 283 1.20 -9.51 -15.81
N SER A 284 -0.13 -9.63 -15.86
CA SER A 284 -0.98 -8.70 -16.61
C SER A 284 -1.48 -7.57 -15.71
N TYR A 285 -1.07 -6.32 -15.99
CA TYR A 285 -1.40 -5.15 -15.14
C TYR A 285 -1.88 -3.94 -15.94
N GLY A 286 -3.05 -3.40 -15.56
CA GLY A 286 -3.82 -2.55 -16.47
C GLY A 286 -4.33 -3.35 -17.67
N ALA A 287 -4.43 -4.66 -17.48
CA ALA A 287 -4.86 -5.63 -18.46
C ALA A 287 -5.29 -6.92 -17.74
N SER A 288 -6.01 -7.74 -18.47
CA SER A 288 -6.36 -9.12 -18.14
C SER A 288 -5.92 -9.96 -19.33
N PHE A 289 -5.04 -10.93 -19.09
CA PHE A 289 -4.34 -11.67 -20.15
C PHE A 289 -5.28 -12.17 -21.25
N GLU A 290 -4.97 -11.83 -22.50
CA GLU A 290 -5.75 -12.14 -23.73
C GLU A 290 -7.22 -11.67 -23.74
N LYS A 291 -7.68 -10.92 -22.72
CA LYS A 291 -9.07 -10.48 -22.59
C LYS A 291 -9.22 -9.00 -22.85
N GLU A 292 -8.53 -8.16 -22.09
CA GLU A 292 -8.66 -6.71 -22.20
C GLU A 292 -7.44 -5.97 -21.68
N PHE A 293 -7.20 -4.76 -22.17
CA PHE A 293 -6.12 -3.91 -21.69
C PHE A 293 -6.47 -2.43 -21.78
N LEU A 294 -5.84 -1.60 -20.95
CA LEU A 294 -6.06 -0.17 -20.94
C LEU A 294 -5.25 0.52 -22.04
N PHE A 295 -5.94 1.24 -22.94
CA PHE A 295 -5.32 2.28 -23.76
C PHE A 295 -5.31 3.57 -22.92
N GLN A 296 -4.17 3.88 -22.32
CA GLN A 296 -4.03 4.91 -21.30
C GLN A 296 -2.75 5.73 -21.53
N PRO A 297 -2.85 7.00 -21.96
CA PRO A 297 -1.68 7.87 -22.04
C PRO A 297 -1.15 8.21 -20.64
N ALA A 298 0.14 8.54 -20.55
CA ALA A 298 0.80 8.88 -19.29
C ALA A 298 0.13 10.07 -18.58
N SER A 299 -0.49 10.98 -19.35
CA SER A 299 -1.27 12.13 -18.86
C SER A 299 -2.51 11.74 -18.05
N SER A 300 -3.05 10.53 -18.25
CA SER A 300 -4.26 10.09 -17.57
C SER A 300 -3.99 9.57 -16.15
N TYR A 301 -2.77 9.09 -15.90
CA TYR A 301 -2.47 8.34 -14.69
C TYR A 301 -1.01 8.44 -14.26
N CYS A 302 -0.08 7.99 -15.12
CA CYS A 302 1.33 7.82 -14.75
C CYS A 302 1.98 9.12 -14.29
N GLU A 303 1.68 10.25 -14.93
CA GLU A 303 2.27 11.56 -14.59
C GLU A 303 1.96 12.00 -13.15
N VAL A 304 0.91 11.46 -12.53
CA VAL A 304 0.54 11.80 -11.15
C VAL A 304 1.61 11.33 -10.18
N CYS A 305 2.19 10.14 -10.37
CA CYS A 305 3.06 9.50 -9.38
C CYS A 305 4.42 9.02 -9.91
N HIS A 306 4.57 8.92 -11.23
CA HIS A 306 5.79 8.52 -11.92
C HIS A 306 6.06 9.57 -13.01
N ALA A 307 6.40 10.76 -12.55
CA ALA A 307 6.36 11.97 -13.36
C ALA A 307 7.60 12.13 -14.25
N PHE A 308 7.44 12.99 -15.24
CA PHE A 308 8.49 13.56 -16.08
C PHE A 308 7.97 14.90 -16.63
N LYS A 309 8.85 15.74 -17.16
CA LYS A 309 8.50 17.00 -17.84
C LYS A 309 9.42 17.25 -19.03
N PHE A 310 8.88 17.92 -20.03
CA PHE A 310 9.61 18.29 -21.24
C PHE A 310 9.88 19.80 -21.30
N ASP A 311 10.87 20.23 -22.07
CA ASP A 311 11.24 21.65 -22.23
C ASP A 311 10.76 22.31 -23.53
N PHE A 312 9.84 21.65 -24.25
CA PHE A 312 9.17 22.19 -25.43
C PHE A 312 8.59 23.58 -25.18
N LYS A 313 8.66 24.44 -26.19
CA LYS A 313 8.18 25.82 -26.14
C LYS A 313 6.70 25.89 -26.48
N THR A 314 6.23 25.02 -27.35
CA THR A 314 4.84 24.96 -27.81
C THR A 314 4.30 23.53 -27.73
N LYS A 315 2.98 23.42 -27.76
CA LYS A 315 2.31 22.12 -27.88
C LYS A 315 2.61 21.44 -29.23
N ASP A 316 2.81 22.21 -30.29
CA ASP A 316 3.05 21.68 -31.63
C ASP A 316 4.40 20.96 -31.70
N GLU A 317 5.43 21.49 -31.02
CA GLU A 317 6.72 20.80 -30.86
C GLU A 317 6.55 19.47 -30.11
N PHE A 318 5.74 19.45 -29.05
CA PHE A 318 5.44 18.22 -28.31
C PHE A 318 4.72 17.18 -29.19
N PHE A 319 3.67 17.58 -29.92
CA PHE A 319 2.95 16.67 -30.81
C PHE A 319 3.81 16.15 -31.95
N ALA A 320 4.72 16.98 -32.47
CA ALA A 320 5.68 16.56 -33.50
C ALA A 320 6.70 15.52 -33.00
N ALA A 321 7.00 15.52 -31.69
CA ALA A 321 7.91 14.55 -31.08
C ALA A 321 7.24 13.22 -30.69
N LEU A 322 5.89 13.17 -30.58
CA LEU A 322 5.19 11.93 -30.22
C LEU A 322 5.40 10.84 -31.28
N GLY A 323 5.83 9.67 -30.83
CA GLY A 323 6.21 8.54 -31.69
C GLY A 323 7.72 8.46 -31.95
N ASP A 324 8.50 9.48 -31.57
CA ASP A 324 9.97 9.46 -31.57
C ASP A 324 10.50 9.46 -30.12
N PRO A 325 10.82 8.28 -29.56
CA PRO A 325 11.38 8.20 -28.22
C PRO A 325 12.65 9.01 -28.02
N LYS A 326 13.51 9.13 -29.03
CA LYS A 326 14.79 9.83 -28.90
C LYS A 326 14.60 11.32 -28.81
N GLU A 327 13.68 11.87 -29.60
CA GLU A 327 13.35 13.30 -29.53
C GLU A 327 12.65 13.65 -28.21
N LEU A 328 11.72 12.81 -27.74
CA LEU A 328 11.12 12.97 -26.41
C LEU A 328 12.16 12.89 -25.29
N GLN A 329 13.06 11.91 -25.33
CA GLN A 329 14.14 11.73 -24.35
C GLN A 329 15.05 12.95 -24.29
N LYS A 330 15.44 13.48 -25.46
CA LYS A 330 16.28 14.69 -25.59
C LYS A 330 15.61 15.92 -24.98
N HIS A 331 14.30 16.06 -25.17
CA HIS A 331 13.52 17.18 -24.62
C HIS A 331 13.03 16.96 -23.19
N THR A 332 13.43 15.87 -22.53
CA THR A 332 13.02 15.61 -21.15
C THR A 332 13.92 16.35 -20.16
N ILE A 333 13.39 17.39 -19.53
CA ILE A 333 14.11 18.24 -18.57
C ILE A 333 14.04 17.72 -17.12
N SER A 334 13.06 16.87 -16.81
CA SER A 334 12.88 16.30 -15.47
C SER A 334 12.33 14.89 -15.55
N LYS A 335 12.87 13.96 -14.73
CA LYS A 335 12.49 12.54 -14.70
C LYS A 335 12.28 12.05 -13.28
N GLY A 336 11.26 11.22 -13.11
CA GLY A 336 10.88 10.65 -11.81
C GLY A 336 10.24 11.69 -10.89
N ILE A 337 10.24 11.38 -9.60
CA ILE A 337 9.83 12.33 -8.56
C ILE A 337 11.03 13.25 -8.26
N ALA A 338 11.24 14.22 -9.14
CA ALA A 338 12.32 15.20 -9.05
C ALA A 338 12.02 16.34 -8.07
N CYS A 339 13.02 17.19 -7.81
CA CYS A 339 12.93 18.34 -6.90
C CYS A 339 11.64 19.17 -7.11
N GLU A 340 11.37 19.52 -8.36
CA GLU A 340 10.29 20.44 -8.75
C GLU A 340 8.90 19.79 -8.70
N GLU A 341 8.81 18.46 -8.72
CA GLU A 341 7.54 17.75 -8.49
C GLU A 341 7.08 17.87 -7.03
N CYS A 342 8.01 18.19 -6.11
CA CYS A 342 7.78 18.38 -4.68
C CYS A 342 7.83 19.86 -4.24
N HIS A 343 8.57 20.70 -4.97
CA HIS A 343 8.84 22.10 -4.61
C HIS A 343 8.33 23.13 -5.63
N GLY A 344 7.66 22.67 -6.70
CA GLY A 344 7.14 23.50 -7.78
C GLY A 344 8.20 23.80 -8.85
N ALA A 345 7.73 24.09 -10.06
CA ALA A 345 8.57 24.40 -11.22
C ALA A 345 9.41 25.67 -10.97
N GLY A 346 10.73 25.53 -11.05
CA GLY A 346 11.71 26.58 -10.76
C GLY A 346 12.00 26.80 -9.27
N GLY A 347 11.30 26.13 -8.35
CA GLY A 347 11.45 26.34 -6.91
C GLY A 347 11.36 27.82 -6.54
N HIS A 348 12.26 28.32 -5.70
CA HIS A 348 12.28 29.72 -5.27
C HIS A 348 13.14 30.65 -6.17
N LEU A 349 13.44 30.25 -7.41
CA LEU A 349 14.19 31.10 -8.34
C LEU A 349 13.35 32.27 -8.87
N VAL A 350 13.99 33.36 -9.28
CA VAL A 350 13.31 34.47 -9.96
C VAL A 350 12.72 33.96 -11.28
N GLY A 351 11.42 34.17 -11.48
CA GLY A 351 10.68 33.68 -12.66
C GLY A 351 10.14 32.25 -12.56
N ALA A 352 10.31 31.61 -11.39
CA ALA A 352 9.68 30.33 -11.08
C ALA A 352 8.16 30.46 -10.94
N GLU A 353 7.46 29.34 -11.06
CA GLU A 353 6.02 29.20 -10.80
C GLU A 353 5.73 28.69 -9.38
N SER A 354 6.75 28.56 -8.53
CA SER A 354 6.56 28.08 -7.16
C SER A 354 5.89 29.15 -6.31
N ASN A 355 4.65 28.86 -5.90
CA ASN A 355 3.89 29.65 -4.93
C ASN A 355 4.16 29.19 -3.49
N GLY A 356 5.42 28.93 -3.13
CA GLY A 356 5.78 28.33 -1.83
C GLY A 356 5.31 26.88 -1.68
N PHE A 357 5.13 26.17 -2.80
CA PHE A 357 4.65 24.79 -2.80
C PHE A 357 5.65 23.86 -2.10
N GLN A 358 5.17 23.12 -1.12
CA GLN A 358 5.89 22.01 -0.51
C GLN A 358 4.94 20.82 -0.40
N THR A 359 5.36 19.69 -0.95
CA THR A 359 4.57 18.47 -0.90
C THR A 359 4.37 17.99 0.54
N ASN A 360 3.16 17.51 0.84
CA ASN A 360 2.86 16.70 2.01
C ASN A 360 2.77 15.18 1.67
N CYS A 361 3.25 14.80 0.47
CA CYS A 361 3.26 13.45 -0.10
C CYS A 361 1.91 12.94 -0.63
N GLU A 362 0.79 13.64 -0.40
CA GLU A 362 -0.56 13.10 -0.64
C GLU A 362 -0.90 12.83 -2.11
N ARG A 363 -0.21 13.52 -3.03
CA ARG A 363 -0.37 13.34 -4.48
C ARG A 363 -0.15 11.87 -4.87
N CYS A 364 0.88 11.24 -4.28
CA CYS A 364 1.34 9.91 -4.68
C CYS A 364 1.10 8.83 -3.61
N HIS A 365 1.07 9.21 -2.33
CA HIS A 365 1.06 8.28 -1.20
C HIS A 365 -0.27 8.21 -0.42
N GLN A 366 -1.29 8.99 -0.79
CA GLN A 366 -2.58 8.94 -0.08
C GLN A 366 -3.53 7.85 -0.60
N ARG A 367 -3.93 7.95 -1.88
CA ARG A 367 -4.85 7.00 -2.57
C ARG A 367 -6.04 6.54 -1.71
N SER A 368 -6.94 7.47 -1.38
CA SER A 368 -8.13 7.17 -0.57
C SER A 368 -9.24 6.48 -1.37
N ASN A 369 -9.96 5.52 -0.80
CA ASN A 369 -11.17 4.95 -1.39
C ASN A 369 -12.36 5.25 -0.50
N PHE A 370 -13.40 5.86 -1.04
CA PHE A 370 -14.59 6.23 -0.27
C PHE A 370 -15.59 5.06 -0.17
N ILE A 371 -16.09 4.85 1.03
CA ILE A 371 -17.02 3.78 1.39
C ILE A 371 -18.24 4.44 2.04
N PRO A 372 -19.33 4.66 1.29
CA PRO A 372 -20.51 5.35 1.80
C PRO A 372 -21.14 4.69 3.02
N GLU A 373 -21.05 3.36 3.11
CA GLU A 373 -21.60 2.58 4.21
C GLU A 373 -20.91 2.91 5.55
N ASP A 374 -19.60 3.21 5.51
CA ASP A 374 -18.80 3.44 6.71
C ASP A 374 -19.16 4.79 7.40
N VAL A 375 -19.76 5.75 6.68
CA VAL A 375 -20.16 7.07 7.22
C VAL A 375 -21.25 6.95 8.29
N ASN A 376 -22.18 6.01 8.10
CA ASN A 376 -23.37 5.86 8.94
C ASN A 376 -23.20 4.83 10.06
N THR A 377 -22.01 4.27 10.21
CA THR A 377 -21.69 3.37 11.33
C THR A 377 -21.57 4.17 12.64
N GLU A 378 -21.72 3.49 13.78
CA GLU A 378 -21.49 4.10 15.10
C GLU A 378 -20.07 4.69 15.20
N ALA A 379 -19.06 3.95 14.70
CA ALA A 379 -17.68 4.41 14.56
C ALA A 379 -17.53 5.59 13.58
N GLY A 380 -18.39 5.66 12.55
CA GLY A 380 -18.44 6.74 11.57
C GLY A 380 -18.94 8.07 12.15
N GLN A 381 -19.72 8.05 13.23
CA GLN A 381 -20.28 9.23 13.91
C GLN A 381 -20.97 10.26 12.98
N GLY A 382 -21.43 9.84 11.79
CA GLY A 382 -22.00 10.74 10.78
C GLY A 382 -20.99 11.71 10.13
N LYS A 383 -19.69 11.53 10.37
CA LYS A 383 -18.61 12.33 9.78
C LYS A 383 -18.18 11.74 8.46
N ILE A 384 -18.30 12.51 7.37
CA ILE A 384 -18.02 12.01 6.01
C ILE A 384 -16.58 11.55 5.83
N GLU A 385 -15.63 12.19 6.51
CA GLU A 385 -14.22 11.83 6.47
C GLU A 385 -13.95 10.39 6.97
N ASN A 386 -14.81 9.86 7.85
CA ASN A 386 -14.71 8.49 8.35
C ASN A 386 -15.08 7.45 7.28
N GLY A 387 -15.73 7.87 6.19
CA GLY A 387 -15.98 7.04 5.01
C GLY A 387 -14.74 6.79 4.15
N PHE A 388 -13.60 7.45 4.41
CA PHE A 388 -12.37 7.18 3.67
C PHE A 388 -11.62 5.96 4.20
N ASN A 389 -11.18 5.13 3.26
CA ASN A 389 -10.34 3.95 3.46
C ASN A 389 -9.15 4.01 2.46
N ALA A 390 -8.31 2.98 2.40
CA ALA A 390 -7.25 2.87 1.41
C ALA A 390 -7.75 2.29 0.08
N LYS A 391 -7.16 2.71 -1.05
CA LYS A 391 -7.33 2.00 -2.33
C LYS A 391 -6.88 0.57 -2.19
N MET A 392 -7.76 -0.38 -2.49
CA MET A 392 -7.40 -1.78 -2.62
C MET A 392 -7.04 -2.14 -4.06
N LYS A 393 -6.05 -3.01 -4.22
CA LYS A 393 -5.73 -3.74 -5.45
C LYS A 393 -6.19 -5.17 -5.27
N SER A 394 -7.41 -5.44 -5.71
CA SER A 394 -8.17 -6.64 -5.36
C SER A 394 -8.37 -6.72 -3.84
N SER A 395 -7.85 -7.74 -3.16
CA SER A 395 -8.07 -7.95 -1.73
C SER A 395 -7.03 -7.32 -0.80
N CYS A 396 -5.94 -6.80 -1.33
CA CYS A 396 -4.86 -6.19 -0.55
C CYS A 396 -4.82 -4.66 -0.75
N PRO A 397 -4.41 -3.86 0.25
CA PRO A 397 -4.18 -2.44 0.06
C PRO A 397 -3.16 -2.17 -1.04
N SER A 398 -3.37 -1.17 -1.87
CA SER A 398 -2.46 -0.83 -2.97
C SER A 398 -1.17 -0.20 -2.43
N CYS A 399 -0.05 -0.32 -3.15
CA CYS A 399 1.10 0.57 -2.94
C CYS A 399 0.70 2.07 -3.07
N GLY A 400 1.39 2.95 -2.36
CA GLY A 400 1.09 4.39 -2.39
C GLY A 400 -0.16 4.76 -1.58
N THR A 401 -0.54 3.95 -0.59
CA THR A 401 -1.67 4.23 0.31
C THR A 401 -1.20 4.49 1.75
N GLU A 402 0.09 4.76 1.96
CA GLU A 402 0.65 4.98 3.30
C GLU A 402 -0.05 6.16 4.00
N GLY A 403 -0.43 7.19 3.26
CA GLY A 403 -1.18 8.34 3.75
C GLY A 403 -2.61 8.00 4.19
N SER A 404 -3.37 7.21 3.41
CA SER A 404 -4.72 6.77 3.84
C SER A 404 -4.67 5.80 5.01
N GLN A 405 -3.65 4.94 5.08
CA GLN A 405 -3.41 4.09 6.25
C GLN A 405 -3.06 4.91 7.49
N LEU A 406 -2.13 5.86 7.35
CA LEU A 406 -1.72 6.75 8.45
C LEU A 406 -2.91 7.56 8.97
N MET A 407 -3.77 8.08 8.10
CA MET A 407 -5.00 8.81 8.49
C MET A 407 -5.94 8.00 9.40
N MET A 408 -5.85 6.67 9.36
CA MET A 408 -6.62 5.77 10.24
C MET A 408 -5.86 5.40 11.53
N SER A 409 -4.84 6.16 11.95
CA SER A 409 -4.02 5.83 13.12
C SER A 409 -4.01 6.93 14.17
N LYS A 410 -3.74 6.56 15.43
CA LYS A 410 -3.49 7.51 16.53
C LYS A 410 -2.33 8.46 16.24
N HIS A 411 -1.31 8.02 15.49
CA HIS A 411 -0.20 8.90 15.09
C HIS A 411 -0.68 10.11 14.29
N TYR A 412 -1.58 9.91 13.31
CA TYR A 412 -2.11 11.01 12.51
C TYR A 412 -3.02 11.93 13.30
N GLU A 413 -3.85 11.35 14.17
CA GLU A 413 -4.71 12.09 15.10
C GLU A 413 -3.88 13.02 16.01
N LYS A 414 -2.72 12.55 16.50
CA LYS A 414 -1.78 13.36 17.29
C LYS A 414 -0.88 14.29 16.45
N GLY A 415 -1.19 14.48 15.17
CA GLY A 415 -0.54 15.46 14.31
C GLY A 415 0.72 14.98 13.58
N MET A 416 1.08 13.69 13.69
CA MET A 416 2.23 13.16 12.95
C MET A 416 1.91 13.07 11.45
N ARG A 417 2.92 13.31 10.61
CA ARG A 417 2.85 13.24 9.15
C ARG A 417 4.08 12.50 8.61
N CYS A 418 4.12 12.23 7.32
CA CYS A 418 5.21 11.50 6.66
C CYS A 418 6.61 12.03 7.07
N VAL A 419 6.78 13.35 7.03
CA VAL A 419 8.06 14.05 7.31
C VAL A 419 8.39 14.17 8.81
N THR A 420 7.49 13.76 9.70
CA THR A 420 7.79 13.57 11.12
C THR A 420 8.81 12.43 11.29
N CYS A 421 8.65 11.35 10.53
CA CYS A 421 9.50 10.16 10.60
C CYS A 421 10.50 10.06 9.45
N HIS A 422 10.15 10.50 8.24
CA HIS A 422 11.01 10.29 7.05
C HIS A 422 11.84 11.53 6.67
N ASP A 423 13.07 11.31 6.22
CA ASP A 423 13.79 12.29 5.39
C ASP A 423 13.23 12.26 3.95
N PRO A 424 12.63 13.36 3.45
CA PRO A 424 12.03 13.38 2.11
C PRO A 424 13.05 13.29 0.97
N HIS A 425 14.34 13.54 1.23
CA HIS A 425 15.39 13.49 0.22
C HIS A 425 16.12 12.15 0.18
N GLU A 426 16.04 11.35 1.24
CA GLU A 426 16.75 10.07 1.37
C GLU A 426 15.77 8.92 1.64
N VAL A 427 14.71 8.84 0.82
CA VAL A 427 13.69 7.79 0.89
C VAL A 427 14.21 6.39 0.53
N THR A 428 15.46 6.30 0.09
CA THR A 428 16.21 5.05 -0.11
C THR A 428 17.66 5.34 0.28
N SER A 429 18.04 4.92 1.48
CA SER A 429 19.38 5.11 2.05
C SER A 429 20.35 3.99 1.68
N ASN A 430 19.82 2.79 1.39
CA ASN A 430 20.56 1.69 0.81
C ASN A 430 20.63 1.80 -0.72
N ASP A 431 21.34 0.88 -1.37
CA ASP A 431 21.39 0.83 -2.84
C ASP A 431 19.96 0.67 -3.44
N TRP A 432 19.59 1.53 -4.37
CA TRP A 432 18.29 1.53 -5.04
C TRP A 432 18.06 0.27 -5.90
N THR A 433 19.13 -0.41 -6.33
CA THR A 433 19.05 -1.69 -7.04
C THR A 433 18.67 -2.85 -6.12
N SER A 434 18.75 -2.65 -4.80
CA SER A 434 18.42 -3.68 -3.82
C SER A 434 16.99 -4.19 -3.94
N TYR A 435 16.80 -5.44 -3.54
CA TYR A 435 15.50 -6.11 -3.31
C TYR A 435 14.59 -5.51 -2.22
N TYR A 436 15.16 -4.66 -1.37
CA TYR A 436 14.49 -4.07 -0.22
C TYR A 436 14.78 -2.57 -0.17
N THR A 437 13.98 -1.86 0.61
CA THR A 437 14.10 -0.41 0.79
C THR A 437 14.36 -0.12 2.25
N LYS A 438 15.42 0.64 2.53
CA LYS A 438 15.67 1.23 3.85
C LYS A 438 15.55 2.76 3.72
N PRO A 439 14.41 3.37 4.05
CA PRO A 439 14.30 4.83 4.10
C PRO A 439 15.20 5.40 5.20
N ALA A 440 15.74 6.60 5.02
CA ALA A 440 16.33 7.34 6.13
C ALA A 440 15.23 7.84 7.08
N ILE A 441 15.42 7.58 8.38
CA ILE A 441 14.44 7.86 9.42
C ILE A 441 14.97 8.96 10.35
N ARG A 442 14.16 10.00 10.56
CA ARG A 442 14.38 11.12 11.48
C ARG A 442 13.96 10.81 12.92
N LYS A 443 12.92 10.00 13.07
CA LYS A 443 12.37 9.55 14.35
C LYS A 443 12.03 8.07 14.28
N THR A 444 12.70 7.31 15.11
CA THR A 444 12.45 5.89 15.34
C THR A 444 11.30 5.72 16.34
N CYS A 445 10.80 4.48 16.49
CA CYS A 445 9.74 4.18 17.45
C CYS A 445 10.18 4.52 18.89
N GLN A 446 11.43 4.15 19.21
CA GLN A 446 12.04 4.27 20.53
C GLN A 446 12.27 5.73 20.96
N ASP A 447 12.34 6.67 20.01
CA ASP A 447 12.45 8.10 20.33
C ASP A 447 11.23 8.64 21.09
N CYS A 448 10.07 8.00 20.91
CA CYS A 448 8.81 8.39 21.55
C CYS A 448 8.23 7.31 22.49
N HIS A 449 8.47 6.03 22.19
CA HIS A 449 7.98 4.86 22.94
C HIS A 449 9.07 4.28 23.83
N LYS A 450 9.51 5.06 24.82
CA LYS A 450 10.63 4.68 25.70
C LYS A 450 10.29 3.53 26.63
N ASP A 451 9.11 3.56 27.25
CA ASP A 451 8.67 2.49 28.15
C ASP A 451 8.64 1.13 27.41
N GLN A 452 8.14 1.12 26.16
CA GLN A 452 8.16 -0.07 25.31
C GLN A 452 9.59 -0.47 24.93
N ALA A 453 10.45 0.48 24.57
CA ALA A 453 11.83 0.20 24.18
C ALA A 453 12.64 -0.42 25.34
N ASP A 454 12.45 0.10 26.55
CA ASP A 454 13.12 -0.39 27.76
C ASP A 454 12.69 -1.82 28.10
N VAL A 455 11.41 -2.16 27.91
CA VAL A 455 10.89 -3.53 28.07
C VAL A 455 11.41 -4.46 26.97
N VAL A 456 11.33 -4.05 25.70
CA VAL A 456 11.83 -4.86 24.56
C VAL A 456 13.32 -5.18 24.73
N ALA A 457 14.11 -4.27 25.30
CA ALA A 457 15.53 -4.52 25.59
C ALA A 457 15.78 -5.70 26.56
N GLN A 458 14.76 -6.16 27.30
CA GLN A 458 14.82 -7.30 28.21
C GLN A 458 14.39 -8.63 27.58
N THR A 459 13.95 -8.63 26.32
CA THR A 459 13.48 -9.84 25.64
C THR A 459 14.63 -10.70 25.16
N ASN A 460 14.48 -12.03 25.22
CA ASN A 460 15.43 -12.97 24.61
C ASN A 460 14.91 -13.47 23.25
N THR A 461 13.62 -13.82 23.17
CA THR A 461 12.98 -14.45 22.01
C THR A 461 13.01 -13.57 20.76
N HIS A 462 12.65 -12.30 20.89
CA HIS A 462 12.57 -11.34 19.77
C HIS A 462 13.67 -10.27 19.84
N SER A 463 14.80 -10.56 20.48
CA SER A 463 15.88 -9.59 20.76
C SER A 463 16.54 -9.00 19.51
N LYS A 464 16.36 -9.64 18.35
CA LYS A 464 16.92 -9.22 17.05
C LYS A 464 15.88 -8.56 16.13
N MET A 465 14.64 -8.43 16.58
CA MET A 465 13.54 -7.84 15.82
C MET A 465 13.48 -6.33 16.08
N ASP A 466 13.17 -5.55 15.04
CA ASP A 466 12.84 -4.13 15.19
C ASP A 466 11.33 -3.97 15.43
N CYS A 467 10.91 -2.86 16.07
CA CYS A 467 9.49 -2.57 16.33
C CYS A 467 8.62 -2.65 15.06
N VAL A 468 9.19 -2.23 13.92
CA VAL A 468 8.49 -2.20 12.62
C VAL A 468 8.22 -3.59 12.06
N ASP A 469 8.91 -4.63 12.53
CA ASP A 469 8.78 -5.99 12.01
C ASP A 469 7.48 -6.66 12.48
N CYS A 470 6.87 -6.20 13.58
CA CYS A 470 5.55 -6.63 14.02
C CYS A 470 4.48 -5.57 13.72
N HIS A 471 4.78 -4.29 13.99
CA HIS A 471 3.78 -3.21 13.93
C HIS A 471 3.53 -2.68 12.52
N MET A 472 4.45 -2.90 11.59
CA MET A 472 4.34 -2.40 10.22
C MET A 472 4.62 -3.52 9.21
N PRO A 473 3.87 -4.63 9.23
CA PRO A 473 4.15 -5.74 8.32
C PRO A 473 3.91 -5.32 6.86
N PHE A 474 4.50 -6.06 5.94
CA PHE A 474 4.21 -5.90 4.54
C PHE A 474 2.82 -6.47 4.24
N THR A 475 1.85 -5.61 3.93
CA THR A 475 0.45 -6.01 3.64
C THR A 475 -0.01 -5.54 2.26
N MET A 476 0.77 -4.66 1.62
CA MET A 476 0.33 -3.91 0.46
C MET A 476 0.78 -4.54 -0.86
N SER A 477 -0.17 -4.65 -1.79
CA SER A 477 0.03 -5.08 -3.17
C SER A 477 0.50 -3.93 -4.05
N CYS A 478 1.67 -4.06 -4.65
CA CYS A 478 2.10 -3.14 -5.72
C CYS A 478 1.66 -3.64 -7.10
N GLU A 479 1.60 -4.95 -7.28
CA GLU A 479 1.50 -5.61 -8.59
C GLU A 479 0.06 -5.85 -9.02
N ASN A 480 -0.90 -5.81 -8.08
CA ASN A 480 -2.27 -6.27 -8.27
C ASN A 480 -2.30 -7.73 -8.74
N PHE A 481 -1.49 -8.59 -8.11
CA PHE A 481 -1.37 -9.99 -8.48
C PHE A 481 -2.48 -10.81 -7.81
N THR A 482 -3.72 -10.55 -8.23
CA THR A 482 -4.95 -11.05 -7.61
C THR A 482 -4.97 -12.56 -7.39
N ALA A 483 -4.43 -13.34 -8.34
CA ALA A 483 -4.44 -14.80 -8.31
C ALA A 483 -3.78 -15.39 -7.04
N ILE A 484 -2.76 -14.72 -6.51
CA ILE A 484 -1.96 -15.20 -5.36
C ILE A 484 -2.33 -14.51 -4.04
N GLN A 485 -3.33 -13.63 -4.04
CA GLN A 485 -3.76 -12.96 -2.82
C GLN A 485 -4.59 -13.91 -1.95
N ARG A 486 -4.15 -14.11 -0.72
CA ARG A 486 -4.74 -14.94 0.34
C ARG A 486 -4.59 -14.17 1.67
N PRO A 487 -5.33 -13.06 1.84
CA PRO A 487 -5.13 -12.16 2.97
C PRO A 487 -5.33 -12.82 4.34
N ASP A 488 -6.16 -13.86 4.43
CA ASP A 488 -6.35 -14.62 5.67
C ASP A 488 -5.12 -15.46 6.06
N MET A 489 -4.27 -15.79 5.09
CA MET A 489 -2.95 -16.42 5.25
C MET A 489 -1.83 -15.38 5.31
N ALA A 490 -2.16 -14.08 5.36
CA ALA A 490 -1.22 -12.97 5.31
C ALA A 490 -0.20 -13.07 4.15
N GLY A 491 -0.67 -13.36 2.94
CA GLY A 491 0.16 -13.46 1.73
C GLY A 491 -0.66 -13.39 0.44
N PHE A 492 -0.10 -13.61 -0.74
CA PHE A 492 1.34 -13.67 -1.04
C PHE A 492 1.82 -12.46 -1.86
N ASP A 493 0.91 -11.55 -2.24
CA ASP A 493 1.20 -10.26 -2.91
C ASP A 493 1.33 -9.15 -1.87
N ALA A 494 2.40 -9.25 -1.07
CA ALA A 494 2.68 -8.42 0.10
C ALA A 494 4.07 -7.78 -0.01
N VAL A 495 4.16 -6.64 -0.72
CA VAL A 495 5.45 -6.08 -1.18
C VAL A 495 5.74 -4.65 -0.72
N ARG A 496 4.80 -4.03 0.01
CA ARG A 496 4.97 -2.71 0.63
C ARG A 496 4.47 -2.70 2.09
N ARG A 497 5.11 -1.82 2.88
CA ARG A 497 5.01 -1.76 4.34
C ARG A 497 3.74 -1.00 4.79
N SER A 498 2.94 -1.60 5.67
CA SER A 498 1.78 -0.94 6.27
C SER A 498 2.16 0.24 7.17
N HIS A 499 1.28 1.23 7.27
CA HIS A 499 1.41 2.41 8.14
C HIS A 499 0.21 2.56 9.09
N ILE A 500 -0.24 1.43 9.66
CA ILE A 500 -1.37 1.35 10.58
C ILE A 500 -0.92 1.26 12.05
N PHE A 501 0.20 0.58 12.31
CA PHE A 501 0.89 0.46 13.61
C PHE A 501 0.16 -0.39 14.66
N ASN A 502 -1.13 -0.15 14.88
CA ASN A 502 -1.91 -0.85 15.90
C ASN A 502 -2.04 -2.35 15.58
N ILE A 503 -1.86 -3.23 16.57
CA ILE A 503 -2.06 -4.68 16.44
C ILE A 503 -3.30 -5.07 17.23
N LYS A 504 -4.30 -5.67 16.58
CA LYS A 504 -5.50 -6.21 17.24
C LYS A 504 -5.25 -7.66 17.61
N VAL A 505 -5.22 -7.92 18.91
CA VAL A 505 -5.08 -9.26 19.50
C VAL A 505 -6.48 -9.88 19.62
N ASP A 506 -6.87 -10.66 18.61
CA ASP A 506 -8.18 -11.33 18.54
C ASP A 506 -8.04 -12.65 17.75
N PRO A 507 -8.75 -13.72 18.12
CA PRO A 507 -8.63 -15.01 17.43
C PRO A 507 -9.17 -15.00 15.99
N THR A 508 -10.05 -14.05 15.64
CA THR A 508 -10.84 -14.08 14.40
C THR A 508 -10.87 -12.77 13.63
N ALA A 509 -10.67 -11.62 14.27
CA ALA A 509 -10.73 -10.32 13.63
C ALA A 509 -9.65 -10.19 12.55
N LYS A 510 -10.07 -9.79 11.34
CA LYS A 510 -9.17 -9.62 10.20
C LYS A 510 -9.00 -8.16 9.85
N MET A 511 -7.75 -7.75 9.59
CA MET A 511 -7.40 -6.42 9.11
C MET A 511 -8.06 -6.12 7.77
N LEU A 512 -8.18 -7.12 6.89
CA LEU A 512 -8.70 -6.94 5.53
C LEU A 512 -10.02 -7.69 5.41
N ASN A 513 -11.09 -6.99 5.01
CA ASN A 513 -12.41 -7.59 4.83
C ASN A 513 -13.03 -7.16 3.50
N PRO A 514 -13.68 -8.08 2.76
CA PRO A 514 -14.56 -7.70 1.66
C PRO A 514 -15.80 -6.98 2.20
N ALA A 515 -16.67 -6.50 1.31
CA ALA A 515 -17.97 -6.00 1.77
C ALA A 515 -18.78 -7.11 2.46
N GLU A 516 -19.66 -6.71 3.38
CA GLU A 516 -20.54 -7.63 4.08
C GLU A 516 -21.32 -8.53 3.11
N GLY A 517 -21.42 -9.82 3.44
CA GLY A 517 -22.07 -10.84 2.60
C GLY A 517 -21.27 -11.31 1.38
N GLN A 518 -20.13 -10.70 1.06
CA GLN A 518 -19.26 -11.17 -0.01
C GLN A 518 -18.38 -12.33 0.45
N SER A 519 -18.01 -13.21 -0.49
CA SER A 519 -17.00 -14.24 -0.23
C SER A 519 -15.63 -13.63 0.07
N ARG A 520 -14.74 -14.35 0.75
CA ARG A 520 -13.35 -13.92 0.97
C ARG A 520 -12.41 -14.22 -0.21
N ALA A 521 -12.96 -14.50 -1.40
CA ALA A 521 -12.16 -14.59 -2.62
C ALA A 521 -11.47 -13.25 -2.94
N SER A 522 -10.26 -13.29 -3.49
CA SER A 522 -9.45 -12.09 -3.71
C SER A 522 -10.08 -11.10 -4.69
N ASN A 523 -10.95 -11.57 -5.58
CA ASN A 523 -11.68 -10.77 -6.57
C ASN A 523 -13.06 -10.28 -6.09
N SER A 524 -13.47 -10.59 -4.85
CA SER A 524 -14.70 -10.06 -4.26
C SER A 524 -14.70 -8.53 -4.21
N LYS A 525 -15.89 -7.94 -4.07
CA LYS A 525 -16.06 -6.49 -4.08
C LYS A 525 -15.97 -5.89 -2.68
N GLY A 526 -15.61 -4.60 -2.64
CA GLY A 526 -15.65 -3.79 -1.42
C GLY A 526 -14.63 -4.19 -0.35
N TRP A 527 -13.51 -4.80 -0.74
CA TRP A 527 -12.36 -4.97 0.13
C TRP A 527 -11.95 -3.64 0.75
N ARG A 528 -11.62 -3.67 2.04
CA ARG A 528 -11.25 -2.50 2.83
C ARG A 528 -10.38 -2.90 4.03
N ILE A 529 -9.68 -1.92 4.59
CA ILE A 529 -9.05 -2.06 5.90
C ILE A 529 -10.14 -1.93 6.96
N ALA A 530 -10.20 -2.89 7.88
CA ALA A 530 -11.08 -2.88 9.02
C ALA A 530 -10.66 -1.80 10.02
N LYS A 531 -11.67 -1.23 10.69
CA LYS A 531 -11.48 -0.23 11.74
C LYS A 531 -11.96 -0.80 13.07
N ASP A 532 -11.34 -0.38 14.16
CA ASP A 532 -11.79 -0.64 15.53
C ASP A 532 -12.94 0.29 15.92
N GLU A 533 -13.37 0.18 17.17
CA GLU A 533 -14.51 0.92 17.73
C GLU A 533 -14.23 2.45 17.81
N GLU A 534 -12.95 2.85 17.83
CA GLU A 534 -12.50 4.25 17.78
C GLU A 534 -12.35 4.77 16.33
N GLY A 535 -12.56 3.90 15.33
CA GLY A 535 -12.42 4.24 13.92
C GLY A 535 -10.98 4.16 13.40
N HIS A 536 -10.05 3.58 14.17
CA HIS A 536 -8.66 3.38 13.76
C HIS A 536 -8.46 2.03 13.07
N GLY A 537 -7.60 2.00 12.05
CA GLY A 537 -7.19 0.75 11.41
C GLY A 537 -6.36 -0.10 12.36
N TYR A 538 -6.36 -1.41 12.14
CA TYR A 538 -5.49 -2.34 12.88
C TYR A 538 -4.87 -3.40 11.97
N VAL A 539 -3.75 -3.95 12.42
CA VAL A 539 -3.08 -5.14 11.89
C VAL A 539 -3.55 -6.34 12.70
N ASP A 540 -3.96 -7.44 12.06
CA ASP A 540 -4.29 -8.68 12.76
C ASP A 540 -3.03 -9.52 13.05
N LEU A 541 -3.15 -10.49 13.97
CA LEU A 541 -2.03 -11.32 14.39
C LEU A 541 -1.42 -12.13 13.25
N MET A 542 -2.20 -12.53 12.24
CA MET A 542 -1.66 -13.26 11.09
C MET A 542 -0.69 -12.39 10.29
N TRP A 543 -1.08 -11.13 10.01
CA TRP A 543 -0.19 -10.18 9.34
C TRP A 543 1.00 -9.77 10.19
N SER A 544 0.83 -9.63 11.51
CA SER A 544 1.91 -9.24 12.42
C SER A 544 2.99 -10.33 12.55
N CYS A 545 2.57 -11.59 12.76
CA CYS A 545 3.48 -12.66 13.18
C CYS A 545 3.86 -13.62 12.05
N ALA A 546 2.92 -13.96 11.15
CA ALA A 546 3.04 -15.09 10.23
C ALA A 546 2.95 -14.72 8.74
N ARG A 547 3.02 -13.43 8.39
CA ARG A 547 2.95 -12.99 6.99
C ARG A 547 4.04 -13.58 6.11
N THR A 548 3.65 -13.92 4.89
CA THR A 548 4.58 -14.39 3.86
C THR A 548 5.00 -13.20 2.99
N ALA A 549 6.05 -12.50 3.42
CA ALA A 549 6.58 -11.31 2.76
C ALA A 549 8.07 -11.46 2.41
N ASN A 550 8.34 -12.15 1.31
CA ASN A 550 9.70 -12.43 0.80
C ASN A 550 10.53 -11.17 0.44
N ALA A 551 9.90 -10.01 0.38
CA ALA A 551 10.55 -8.73 0.09
C ALA A 551 10.73 -7.84 1.34
N GLU A 552 10.34 -8.33 2.52
CA GLU A 552 10.52 -7.67 3.80
C GLU A 552 11.82 -8.13 4.45
N LYS A 553 12.79 -7.21 4.60
CA LYS A 553 14.11 -7.56 5.14
C LYS A 553 14.06 -8.08 6.57
N GLY A 554 13.19 -7.53 7.42
CA GLY A 554 12.98 -8.01 8.78
C GLY A 554 12.51 -9.47 8.84
N VAL A 555 11.68 -9.90 7.88
CA VAL A 555 11.27 -11.31 7.73
C VAL A 555 12.46 -12.17 7.32
N THR A 556 13.17 -11.77 6.26
CA THR A 556 14.25 -12.59 5.70
C THR A 556 15.46 -12.71 6.63
N ASP A 557 15.78 -11.66 7.37
CA ASP A 557 16.92 -11.67 8.31
C ASP A 557 16.60 -12.47 9.58
N ASN A 558 15.32 -12.60 9.93
CA ASN A 558 14.85 -13.29 11.14
C ASN A 558 14.19 -14.63 10.79
N LYS A 559 14.86 -15.42 9.95
CA LYS A 559 14.49 -16.81 9.62
C LYS A 559 13.05 -16.96 9.11
N GLY A 560 12.53 -15.98 8.37
CA GLY A 560 11.17 -16.03 7.83
C GLY A 560 10.04 -15.81 8.84
N CYS A 561 10.36 -15.38 10.06
CA CYS A 561 9.40 -15.26 11.17
C CYS A 561 8.57 -16.54 11.34
N HIS A 562 7.26 -16.43 11.54
CA HIS A 562 6.36 -17.57 11.71
C HIS A 562 5.60 -17.96 10.42
N SER A 563 6.08 -17.52 9.25
CA SER A 563 5.45 -17.88 7.97
C SER A 563 5.60 -19.36 7.68
N ALA A 564 4.50 -20.05 7.42
CA ALA A 564 4.52 -21.46 6.96
C ALA A 564 5.27 -21.71 5.64
N PHE A 565 5.70 -20.66 4.93
CA PHE A 565 6.30 -20.77 3.59
C PHE A 565 7.70 -20.14 3.48
N LEU A 566 8.11 -19.36 4.49
CA LEU A 566 9.44 -18.73 4.56
C LEU A 566 10.21 -19.12 5.81
N SER A 567 9.53 -19.62 6.84
CA SER A 567 10.16 -19.84 8.14
C SER A 567 11.21 -20.96 8.09
N GLU A 568 12.36 -20.69 8.70
CA GLU A 568 13.39 -21.67 9.02
C GLU A 568 13.35 -22.08 10.50
N LEU A 569 12.30 -21.66 11.22
CA LEU A 569 12.03 -22.11 12.58
C LEU A 569 11.47 -23.53 12.58
N GLU A 570 11.46 -24.16 13.75
CA GLU A 570 10.84 -25.48 13.95
C GLU A 570 9.36 -25.46 13.55
N GLU A 571 8.85 -26.60 13.07
CA GLU A 571 7.48 -26.72 12.52
C GLU A 571 6.39 -26.22 13.50
N GLY A 572 6.59 -26.38 14.81
CA GLY A 572 5.67 -25.88 15.84
C GLY A 572 5.56 -24.34 15.91
N LEU A 573 6.54 -23.61 15.35
CA LEU A 573 6.57 -22.15 15.27
C LEU A 573 6.18 -21.61 13.90
N GLN A 574 5.64 -22.46 13.03
CA GLN A 574 5.15 -22.09 11.70
C GLN A 574 3.62 -22.04 11.73
N TYR A 575 3.06 -20.84 11.62
CA TYR A 575 1.64 -20.63 11.86
C TYR A 575 0.87 -20.53 10.55
N THR A 576 -0.22 -21.28 10.46
CA THR A 576 -1.12 -21.30 9.29
C THR A 576 -2.46 -20.63 9.54
N ASP A 577 -2.81 -20.37 10.79
CA ASP A 577 -4.04 -19.69 11.15
C ASP A 577 -3.83 -18.72 12.32
N GLN A 578 -4.73 -17.75 12.41
CA GLN A 578 -4.63 -16.69 13.39
C GLN A 578 -4.95 -17.14 14.82
N LYS A 579 -5.79 -18.16 14.97
CA LYS A 579 -6.20 -18.63 16.29
C LYS A 579 -5.02 -19.28 17.00
N GLN A 580 -4.20 -20.04 16.28
CA GLN A 580 -2.94 -20.57 16.79
C GLN A 580 -2.06 -19.45 17.37
N ILE A 581 -1.86 -18.37 16.62
CA ILE A 581 -1.06 -17.22 17.06
C ILE A 581 -1.70 -16.54 18.29
N TYR A 582 -3.02 -16.40 18.29
CA TYR A 582 -3.75 -15.84 19.42
C TYR A 582 -3.54 -16.68 20.70
N ASP A 583 -3.65 -18.00 20.60
CA ASP A 583 -3.47 -18.90 21.74
C ASP A 583 -2.05 -18.73 22.33
N GLU A 584 -1.00 -18.71 21.49
CA GLU A 584 0.39 -18.43 21.89
C GLU A 584 0.55 -17.05 22.56
N VAL A 585 -0.06 -16.01 22.00
CA VAL A 585 -0.04 -14.66 22.60
C VAL A 585 -0.75 -14.63 23.95
N MET A 586 -1.82 -15.42 24.13
CA MET A 586 -2.51 -15.52 25.42
C MET A 586 -1.68 -16.24 26.48
N GLU A 587 -0.80 -17.18 26.12
CA GLU A 587 0.14 -17.79 27.07
C GLU A 587 1.11 -16.76 27.67
N TRP A 588 1.46 -15.72 26.91
CA TRP A 588 2.26 -14.60 27.41
C TRP A 588 1.41 -13.55 28.13
N GLN A 589 0.23 -13.22 27.59
CA GLN A 589 -0.58 -12.12 28.13
C GLN A 589 -1.31 -12.45 29.43
N ASN A 590 -1.86 -13.66 29.57
CA ASN A 590 -2.69 -14.00 30.72
C ASN A 590 -1.91 -13.96 32.04
N PRO A 591 -0.72 -14.58 32.18
CA PRO A 591 0.03 -14.52 33.44
C PRO A 591 0.40 -13.09 33.86
N VAL A 592 0.75 -12.23 32.89
CA VAL A 592 1.09 -10.83 33.16
C VAL A 592 -0.15 -10.04 33.59
N LYS A 593 -1.27 -10.19 32.88
CA LYS A 593 -2.55 -9.53 33.22
C LYS A 593 -3.08 -9.95 34.58
N ASP A 594 -3.04 -11.24 34.90
CA ASP A 594 -3.50 -11.79 36.17
C ASP A 594 -2.61 -11.34 37.34
N GLY A 595 -1.29 -11.38 37.14
CA GLY A 595 -0.31 -10.88 38.10
C GLY A 595 -0.48 -9.37 38.36
N TYR A 596 -0.67 -8.57 37.31
CA TYR A 596 -0.96 -7.14 37.40
C TYR A 596 -2.24 -6.87 38.18
N LYS A 597 -3.34 -7.55 37.84
CA LYS A 597 -4.64 -7.37 38.50
C LYS A 597 -4.57 -7.71 40.00
N THR A 598 -3.89 -8.81 40.34
CA THR A 598 -3.66 -9.18 41.75
C THR A 598 -2.86 -8.11 42.48
N ALA A 599 -1.81 -7.57 41.85
CA ALA A 599 -0.96 -6.55 42.45
C ALA A 599 -1.73 -5.24 42.69
N VAL A 600 -2.48 -4.75 41.71
CA VAL A 600 -3.31 -3.54 41.84
C VAL A 600 -4.34 -3.69 42.96
N ALA A 601 -5.06 -4.81 43.02
CA ALA A 601 -6.03 -5.07 44.08
C ALA A 601 -5.39 -5.14 45.47
N ALA A 602 -4.17 -5.69 45.58
CA ALA A 602 -3.42 -5.74 46.83
C ALA A 602 -2.89 -4.36 47.26
N GLN A 603 -2.46 -3.52 46.33
CA GLN A 603 -2.07 -2.13 46.61
C GLN A 603 -3.26 -1.35 47.19
N GLU A 604 -4.44 -1.42 46.57
CA GLU A 604 -5.65 -0.74 47.06
C GLU A 604 -6.06 -1.23 48.46
N ARG A 605 -5.98 -2.54 48.70
CA ARG A 605 -6.32 -3.13 50.01
C ARG A 605 -5.35 -2.66 51.09
N ILE A 606 -4.05 -2.71 50.83
CA ILE A 606 -3.01 -2.29 51.78
C ILE A 606 -3.17 -0.80 52.11
N ALA A 607 -3.44 0.04 51.10
CA ALA A 607 -3.72 1.47 51.30
C ALA A 607 -4.89 1.69 52.26
N LYS A 608 -6.02 1.01 52.05
CA LYS A 608 -7.20 1.08 52.94
C LYS A 608 -6.90 0.60 54.37
N LEU A 609 -6.09 -0.44 54.53
CA LEU A 609 -5.68 -0.92 55.86
C LEU A 609 -4.81 0.12 56.58
N LEU A 610 -3.88 0.76 55.87
CA LEU A 610 -3.02 1.80 56.43
C LEU A 610 -3.79 3.05 56.90
N GLU A 611 -4.98 3.31 56.36
CA GLU A 611 -5.86 4.40 56.82
C GLU A 611 -6.52 4.10 58.17
N VAL A 612 -6.78 2.82 58.46
CA VAL A 612 -7.56 2.39 59.63
C VAL A 612 -6.72 1.68 60.70
N THR A 613 -5.42 1.51 60.49
CA THR A 613 -4.51 0.80 61.40
C THR A 613 -3.41 1.74 61.91
N LYS A 614 -3.19 1.77 63.23
CA LYS A 614 -2.10 2.54 63.88
C LYS A 614 -0.76 1.80 63.74
N VAL A 615 -0.13 1.92 62.57
CA VAL A 615 1.16 1.28 62.27
C VAL A 615 2.33 2.16 62.75
N PRO A 616 3.30 1.61 63.52
CA PRO A 616 4.55 2.29 63.89
C PRO A 616 5.33 2.80 62.68
N VAL A 617 6.12 3.86 62.87
CA VAL A 617 6.78 4.59 61.76
C VAL A 617 7.72 3.69 60.95
N ASP A 618 8.48 2.81 61.61
CA ASP A 618 9.40 1.87 60.98
C ASP A 618 8.68 0.83 60.12
N ALA A 619 7.67 0.15 60.69
CA ALA A 619 6.85 -0.81 59.97
C ALA A 619 6.09 -0.14 58.80
N LYS A 620 5.54 1.06 59.03
CA LYS A 620 4.86 1.85 58.00
C LYS A 620 5.82 2.21 56.87
N THR A 621 7.06 2.58 57.19
CA THR A 621 8.09 2.89 56.19
C THR A 621 8.44 1.66 55.36
N GLU A 622 8.62 0.49 55.98
CA GLU A 622 8.90 -0.75 55.23
C GLU A 622 7.72 -1.15 54.33
N ILE A 623 6.49 -1.11 54.84
CA ILE A 623 5.27 -1.39 54.07
C ILE A 623 5.18 -0.46 52.86
N MET A 624 5.32 0.86 53.07
CA MET A 624 5.23 1.85 52.00
C MET A 624 6.33 1.65 50.95
N MET A 625 7.56 1.36 51.37
CA MET A 625 8.65 1.06 50.42
C MET A 625 8.33 -0.16 49.54
N LEU A 626 7.74 -1.21 50.11
CA LEU A 626 7.34 -2.41 49.36
C LEU A 626 6.18 -2.12 48.40
N VAL A 627 5.19 -1.36 48.84
CA VAL A 627 4.06 -0.92 48.02
C VAL A 627 4.55 -0.04 46.87
N ASP A 628 5.45 0.90 47.11
CA ASP A 628 6.01 1.78 46.08
C ASP A 628 6.79 0.98 45.03
N LYS A 629 7.65 0.04 45.45
CA LYS A 629 8.36 -0.85 44.51
C LYS A 629 7.41 -1.70 43.66
N ALA A 630 6.33 -2.21 44.25
CA ALA A 630 5.32 -2.95 43.52
C ALA A 630 4.53 -2.03 42.56
N ARG A 631 4.28 -0.79 42.96
CA ARG A 631 3.60 0.22 42.15
C ARG A 631 4.43 0.62 40.93
N ASP A 632 5.73 0.79 41.09
CA ASP A 632 6.66 1.07 39.97
C ASP A 632 6.58 -0.04 38.90
N ILE A 633 6.51 -1.30 39.33
CA ILE A 633 6.33 -2.45 38.42
C ILE A 633 4.98 -2.39 37.71
N THR A 634 3.88 -2.15 38.43
CA THR A 634 2.56 -2.07 37.79
C THR A 634 2.49 -0.92 36.78
N ILE A 635 3.12 0.22 37.08
CA ILE A 635 3.21 1.36 36.15
C ILE A 635 4.03 0.99 34.91
N GLU A 636 5.15 0.28 35.05
CA GLU A 636 5.96 -0.22 33.92
C GLU A 636 5.12 -1.11 33.00
N VAL A 637 4.41 -2.09 33.56
CA VAL A 637 3.55 -3.02 32.81
C VAL A 637 2.41 -2.28 32.08
N GLU A 638 1.74 -1.35 32.76
CA GLU A 638 0.63 -0.57 32.21
C GLU A 638 1.10 0.36 31.08
N LYS A 639 2.22 1.06 31.28
CA LYS A 639 2.78 1.98 30.28
C LYS A 639 3.32 1.27 29.05
N ASP A 640 3.96 0.11 29.23
CA ASP A 640 4.38 -0.75 28.12
C ASP A 640 3.17 -1.18 27.27
N GLY A 641 2.13 -1.70 27.94
CA GLY A 641 0.83 -2.02 27.32
C GLY A 641 0.82 -3.24 26.40
N SER A 642 1.96 -3.93 26.19
CA SER A 642 2.01 -5.17 25.41
C SER A 642 1.50 -6.39 26.19
N TRP A 643 1.37 -6.22 27.51
CA TRP A 643 0.99 -7.25 28.46
C TRP A 643 1.89 -8.49 28.39
N GLY A 644 3.19 -8.32 28.14
CA GLY A 644 4.14 -9.44 28.08
C GLY A 644 4.70 -9.69 26.69
N VAL A 645 4.02 -9.32 25.60
CA VAL A 645 4.47 -9.65 24.24
C VAL A 645 5.83 -9.04 23.91
N HIS A 646 6.15 -7.84 24.43
CA HIS A 646 7.45 -7.22 24.23
C HIS A 646 8.59 -7.98 24.91
N ALA A 647 8.37 -8.55 26.11
CA ALA A 647 9.35 -9.35 26.85
C ALA A 647 8.65 -10.33 27.81
N PRO A 648 8.26 -11.54 27.33
CA PRO A 648 7.35 -12.42 28.07
C PRO A 648 7.88 -12.85 29.44
N ASP A 649 9.10 -13.38 29.47
CA ASP A 649 9.71 -13.88 30.71
C ASP A 649 9.99 -12.74 31.71
N TYR A 650 10.45 -11.60 31.20
CA TYR A 650 10.75 -10.43 32.02
C TYR A 650 9.49 -9.91 32.70
N LEU A 651 8.45 -9.56 31.94
CA LEU A 651 7.24 -8.97 32.51
C LEU A 651 6.49 -9.94 33.43
N LYS A 652 6.51 -11.25 33.14
CA LYS A 652 5.99 -12.27 34.06
C LYS A 652 6.75 -12.23 35.40
N THR A 653 8.07 -12.26 35.36
CA THR A 653 8.91 -12.19 36.57
C THR A 653 8.66 -10.89 37.35
N ARG A 654 8.46 -9.76 36.64
CA ARG A 654 8.17 -8.47 37.26
C ARG A 654 6.85 -8.51 38.02
N VAL A 655 5.75 -8.98 37.42
CA VAL A 655 4.47 -9.05 38.14
C VAL A 655 4.50 -10.03 39.31
N GLU A 656 5.22 -11.15 39.20
CA GLU A 656 5.45 -12.08 40.32
C GLU A 656 6.20 -11.38 41.46
N THR A 657 7.22 -10.58 41.13
CA THR A 657 8.00 -9.79 42.09
C THR A 657 7.13 -8.72 42.79
N ALA A 658 6.27 -8.03 42.05
CA ALA A 658 5.34 -7.06 42.63
C ALA A 658 4.41 -7.72 43.65
N ASN A 659 3.84 -8.87 43.30
CA ASN A 659 2.99 -9.65 44.20
C ASN A 659 3.75 -10.15 45.43
N ALA A 660 5.03 -10.54 45.29
CA ALA A 660 5.86 -10.92 46.42
C ALA A 660 6.11 -9.75 47.40
N TYR A 661 6.39 -8.54 46.89
CA TYR A 661 6.50 -7.34 47.72
C TYR A 661 5.21 -7.04 48.48
N LEU A 662 4.07 -7.12 47.80
CA LEU A 662 2.76 -6.84 48.39
C LEU A 662 2.35 -7.91 49.41
N THR A 663 2.71 -9.17 49.18
CA THR A 663 2.52 -10.26 50.15
C THR A 663 3.33 -10.00 51.41
N LYS A 664 4.58 -9.57 51.29
CA LYS A 664 5.41 -9.21 52.45
C LYS A 664 4.83 -7.99 53.18
N ALA A 665 4.40 -6.96 52.46
CA ALA A 665 3.78 -5.78 53.05
C ALA A 665 2.50 -6.13 53.83
N GLN A 666 1.65 -6.99 53.27
CA GLN A 666 0.45 -7.50 53.94
C GLN A 666 0.82 -8.30 55.20
N ALA A 667 1.84 -9.17 55.13
CA ALA A 667 2.28 -9.95 56.29
C ALA A 667 2.80 -9.07 57.44
N ILE A 668 3.44 -7.92 57.16
CA ILE A 668 3.84 -6.96 58.20
C ILE A 668 2.61 -6.35 58.87
N LEU A 669 1.57 -6.00 58.11
CA LEU A 669 0.30 -5.50 58.65
C LEU A 669 -0.41 -6.54 59.52
N ASP A 670 -0.54 -7.77 59.01
CA ASP A 670 -1.32 -8.82 59.65
C ASP A 670 -0.64 -9.33 60.94
N ASN A 671 0.69 -9.48 60.92
CA ASN A 671 1.45 -10.02 62.06
C ASN A 671 1.86 -8.95 63.07
N GLY A 672 1.70 -7.66 62.76
CA GLY A 672 2.13 -6.57 63.61
C GLY A 672 1.26 -6.34 64.86
N GLY A 673 0.05 -6.92 64.91
CA GLY A 673 -0.88 -6.75 66.03
C GLY A 673 -1.31 -5.28 66.25
N PHE A 674 -1.27 -4.47 65.19
CA PHE A 674 -1.47 -3.03 65.28
C PHE A 674 -2.95 -2.68 65.58
N PRO A 675 -3.23 -1.79 66.53
CA PRO A 675 -4.60 -1.43 66.89
C PRO A 675 -5.26 -0.59 65.80
N ALA A 676 -6.59 -0.63 65.73
CA ALA A 676 -7.36 0.24 64.84
C ALA A 676 -7.25 1.72 65.26
N VAL A 677 -7.37 2.63 64.29
CA VAL A 677 -7.47 4.08 64.57
C VAL A 677 -8.81 4.35 65.28
N GLU A 678 -8.78 5.05 66.42
CA GLU A 678 -10.01 5.35 67.18
C GLU A 678 -10.89 6.37 66.44
N LYS A 679 -12.21 6.20 66.51
CA LYS A 679 -13.22 6.97 65.74
C LYS A 679 -13.16 8.50 65.92
N GLU A 680 -12.53 9.02 66.97
CA GLU A 680 -12.38 10.47 67.20
C GLU A 680 -11.19 11.10 66.45
N GLU A 681 -10.17 10.33 66.07
CA GLU A 681 -9.01 10.84 65.32
C GLU A 681 -9.22 10.82 63.80
N ALA A 682 -10.16 10.03 63.29
CA ALA A 682 -10.45 9.87 61.85
C ALA A 682 -11.24 11.05 61.21
N LYS A 683 -11.49 12.14 61.95
CA LYS A 683 -12.21 13.35 61.49
C LYS A 683 -11.33 14.60 61.29
N LYS A 684 -10.00 14.48 61.46
CA LYS A 684 -9.01 15.46 61.01
C LYS A 684 -8.28 14.90 59.81
#